data_AF-A0A4Y2SY22-F1
#
_entry.id   AF-A0A4Y2SY22-F1
#
_cell.length_a   1.000
_cell.length_b   1.000
_cell.length_c   1.000
_cell.angle_alpha   90.00
_cell.angle_beta   90.00
_cell.angle_gamma   90.00
#
_symmetry.space_group_name_H-M   'P 1'
#
loop_
_entity.id
_entity.type
_entity.pdbx_description
1 polymer ?
#
loop_
_entity_poly.entity_id
_entity_poly.type
_entity_poly.pdbx_seq_one_letter_code
_entity_poly.pdbx_strand_id
1 'polypeptide(L)'
;MNTPYYPFPSSYASDLLSPNAPMTCIQSTVKLPTMKIEPFDGDIEKFHMFFEQFSSAVDLNQQLSIIDKHVYLRGYLKDEPACLVDGISITAETYETVKNILKNRYGDKNRIIQAHLDFLENITPVSNPTPLSLNNIFIECNRRLQALTALGENINAYGRILTPKILRAFPNDVCRRWIIHAKREKISESDISKLREFLSEEVEGALTTLKIKGEQTDEFCALPCTAAFNVNSKTQYKPKNYSKKPTPFCPFCNVAGHWPQECKSVTDIDVRVQKLKTAGRCFLCTNKGHNVRICPRKDKAFCIKCKRKHHVSICKNSNPDLTPLTTANQVNIFASNVTHLQTAKVFITGPTGITKLTRCILDGGSQSSFVSTRLVDVLNLKVISTDNLEVRGFESHSSETQPRRRVQLELSSIWNKSSVSLSAFESSNTYAPHQTVPTDITLFARQKKLKLADPYEKTDNWPIEVLIGADFYWTVMTVKPPKKLTESLVLMPSIFGWILSGSRSMTNIKFDKTSAIQNICTDKVTLQKEDEDVRTFWDLEALGIKVSQEKEMSTLNREILKQFHDSYKVIDGRRVVNLPWKKDRSLSSDNYDVSLQRLKSLQKKFKNTDFQNIYTELMQDYIDKNQVEIAPETPVNESRTFYLSHHVVKKQKNNNTKYRIVFDGSSHSPGHQSLNEVLEQGPNLLPEILATLLRFRLHKQAIICDGSQAFLQLTLSEEDRDATRFLWFRTEKDADGKTHLLNDILIYRFSRLPFGLSPGPFLLSESLRELVSKNSDTYPLAAKQLEGNIFMDDFVMGVCTEDELQLSILSSERAFGAVLYIRIQEGKTTKAQLLCSRNRLSPLKRITLPRLELMACLIGARLLNYICYNTSLDRNAATLWTDSTVALSWIRGDPNRWKTFVCNRTTEILDYTTPSQWRHCPGSQNPADHISRGISPIELSSLDIWWDGPDWLSQHPDNWPTESDSLKEIPQCKAEARKTKVQPLCTATFQPVINASYFSSYTRLLRVTAWILRFLNNCKSKHRLFQELTSDEIEKAKDYWILVVQKQCFSVEIKALEKSMPLPAKSKIARFNPFLQENHLRLGGRLQFAQVTSGEKHPLLLDGSHHFVQLLIRHTHVRLHHLGVRIVLSELRSNYWILRGREAIKRVIHGCLPCRLSKAPRGTQIEAPLPADRVTPCIPFSTTGIDFAGPLYVRNSKSLDTAYIALFTCSTTRALHEHLWEN
;
A
#
# COMPACT_ATOMS: atom_id res chain seq x y z
N MET A 1 -20.28 -6.41 -75.75
CA MET A 1 -19.19 -6.29 -76.75
C MET A 1 -17.90 -6.71 -76.08
N ASN A 2 -17.20 -7.65 -76.71
CA ASN A 2 -15.80 -8.10 -76.58
C ASN A 2 -15.08 -8.03 -75.21
N THR A 3 -14.44 -9.08 -74.67
CA THR A 3 -14.63 -10.56 -74.67
C THR A 3 -13.61 -11.14 -73.64
N PRO A 4 -13.79 -12.35 -73.08
CA PRO A 4 -12.89 -12.95 -72.07
C PRO A 4 -11.68 -13.66 -72.71
N TYR A 5 -10.79 -14.29 -71.92
CA TYR A 5 -10.35 -15.69 -72.13
C TYR A 5 -9.50 -16.28 -70.96
N TYR A 6 -9.72 -17.57 -70.69
CA TYR A 6 -8.87 -18.56 -69.96
C TYR A 6 -7.58 -18.89 -70.78
N PRO A 7 -6.59 -19.78 -70.43
CA PRO A 7 -6.71 -21.06 -69.66
C PRO A 7 -5.49 -21.68 -68.88
N PHE A 8 -5.76 -22.72 -68.05
CA PHE A 8 -5.05 -24.02 -67.78
C PHE A 8 -3.49 -24.15 -67.69
N PRO A 9 -2.88 -25.35 -67.40
CA PRO A 9 -3.37 -26.62 -66.82
C PRO A 9 -2.52 -27.18 -65.63
N SER A 10 -2.91 -28.37 -65.19
CA SER A 10 -2.30 -29.18 -64.12
C SER A 10 -1.46 -30.38 -64.61
N SER A 11 -0.50 -30.80 -63.76
CA SER A 11 -0.20 -32.19 -63.31
C SER A 11 0.84 -33.11 -64.01
N TYR A 12 1.52 -33.89 -63.14
CA TYR A 12 2.32 -35.14 -63.31
C TYR A 12 3.68 -35.06 -64.06
N ALA A 13 4.80 -35.67 -63.63
CA ALA A 13 5.12 -36.64 -62.57
C ALA A 13 6.66 -36.78 -62.42
N SER A 14 7.05 -37.41 -61.29
CA SER A 14 8.18 -38.36 -61.11
C SER A 14 9.66 -37.97 -61.32
N ASP A 15 10.38 -38.02 -60.18
CA ASP A 15 11.52 -38.94 -59.93
C ASP A 15 12.93 -38.69 -60.53
N LEU A 16 13.86 -38.14 -59.70
CA LEU A 16 14.99 -38.85 -59.04
C LEU A 16 16.24 -37.96 -58.76
N LEU A 17 16.74 -38.02 -57.51
CA LEU A 17 18.16 -37.97 -57.07
C LEU A 17 19.03 -36.73 -57.43
N SER A 18 19.92 -36.19 -56.59
CA SER A 18 20.27 -36.38 -55.17
C SER A 18 21.13 -35.15 -54.69
N PRO A 19 21.79 -35.10 -53.51
CA PRO A 19 21.88 -33.87 -52.72
C PRO A 19 23.13 -32.99 -52.95
N ASN A 20 23.00 -31.67 -52.74
CA ASN A 20 23.92 -30.81 -51.96
C ASN A 20 23.55 -29.31 -52.04
N ALA A 21 22.72 -28.84 -51.11
CA ALA A 21 22.63 -27.42 -50.76
C ALA A 21 22.03 -27.28 -49.35
N PRO A 22 22.71 -26.63 -48.38
CA PRO A 22 22.09 -26.34 -47.10
C PRO A 22 21.03 -25.25 -47.28
N MET A 23 19.75 -25.62 -47.22
CA MET A 23 18.67 -24.63 -47.19
C MET A 23 18.75 -23.81 -45.90
N THR A 24 19.16 -22.55 -46.04
CA THR A 24 19.03 -21.55 -44.99
C THR A 24 17.55 -21.36 -44.65
N CYS A 25 17.11 -21.95 -43.54
CA CYS A 25 15.77 -21.76 -43.02
C CYS A 25 15.58 -20.29 -42.63
N ILE A 26 14.78 -19.56 -43.41
CA ILE A 26 14.40 -18.18 -43.13
C ILE A 26 13.51 -18.19 -41.88
N GLN A 27 14.11 -17.95 -40.72
CA GLN A 27 13.36 -17.83 -39.46
C GLN A 27 12.43 -16.62 -39.53
N SER A 28 11.13 -16.87 -39.41
CA SER A 28 10.12 -15.82 -39.35
C SER A 28 10.34 -14.93 -38.13
N THR A 29 10.43 -13.62 -38.35
CA THR A 29 10.75 -12.60 -37.33
C THR A 29 9.57 -12.26 -36.41
N VAL A 30 8.71 -13.25 -36.12
CA VAL A 30 7.58 -13.13 -35.20
C VAL A 30 7.88 -13.97 -33.95
N LYS A 31 8.38 -13.33 -32.89
CA LYS A 31 8.50 -13.97 -31.57
C LYS A 31 7.11 -14.17 -30.97
N LEU A 32 6.51 -15.32 -31.27
CA LEU A 32 5.35 -15.85 -30.56
C LEU A 32 5.67 -15.99 -29.05
N PRO A 33 4.68 -15.94 -28.17
CA PRO A 33 4.88 -16.18 -26.74
C PRO A 33 5.55 -17.54 -26.52
N THR A 34 6.62 -17.58 -25.72
CA THR A 34 7.27 -18.83 -25.32
C THR A 34 6.29 -19.72 -24.57
N MET A 35 6.02 -20.90 -25.10
CA MET A 35 5.15 -21.90 -24.47
C MET A 35 5.66 -22.21 -23.06
N LYS A 36 4.79 -22.06 -22.05
CA LYS A 36 5.11 -22.44 -20.67
C LYS A 36 4.62 -23.85 -20.41
N ILE A 37 5.54 -24.74 -20.06
CA ILE A 37 5.24 -26.08 -19.55
C ILE A 37 4.95 -25.92 -18.05
N GLU A 38 3.82 -26.43 -17.58
CA GLU A 38 3.54 -26.48 -16.14
C GLU A 38 4.26 -27.67 -15.48
N PRO A 39 4.90 -27.52 -14.30
CA PRO A 39 5.54 -28.63 -13.64
C PRO A 39 4.56 -29.72 -13.17
N PHE A 40 4.93 -30.97 -13.37
CA PHE A 40 4.11 -32.14 -13.04
C PHE A 40 4.24 -32.54 -11.55
N ASP A 41 3.10 -32.60 -10.86
CA ASP A 41 2.96 -32.88 -9.42
C ASP A 41 2.61 -34.34 -9.08
N GLY A 42 2.31 -35.16 -10.09
CA GLY A 42 1.88 -36.56 -9.93
C GLY A 42 0.39 -36.80 -10.19
N ASP A 43 -0.37 -35.75 -10.49
CA ASP A 43 -1.78 -35.86 -10.84
C ASP A 43 -1.98 -36.58 -12.19
N ILE A 44 -2.46 -37.83 -12.13
CA ILE A 44 -2.70 -38.71 -13.30
C ILE A 44 -3.56 -38.01 -14.36
N GLU A 45 -4.51 -37.14 -13.97
CA GLU A 45 -5.39 -36.43 -14.91
C GLU A 45 -4.64 -35.39 -15.75
N LYS A 46 -3.53 -34.85 -15.23
CA LYS A 46 -2.71 -33.84 -15.91
C LYS A 46 -1.56 -34.46 -16.72
N PHE A 47 -1.25 -35.75 -16.53
CA PHE A 47 -0.05 -36.36 -17.08
C PHE A 47 0.01 -36.32 -18.60
N HIS A 48 -1.10 -36.59 -19.31
CA HIS A 48 -1.14 -36.53 -20.78
C HIS A 48 -0.79 -35.13 -21.30
N MET A 49 -1.46 -34.10 -20.76
CA MET A 49 -1.23 -32.70 -21.12
C MET A 49 0.22 -32.27 -20.84
N PHE A 50 0.75 -32.62 -19.66
CA PHE A 50 2.15 -32.36 -19.32
C PHE A 50 3.10 -33.05 -20.30
N PHE A 51 2.89 -34.34 -20.56
CA PHE A 51 3.78 -35.14 -21.37
C PHE A 51 3.77 -34.70 -22.83
N GLU A 52 2.63 -34.27 -23.39
CA GLU A 52 2.55 -33.68 -24.73
C GLU A 52 3.24 -32.32 -24.81
N GLN A 53 3.03 -31.43 -23.83
CA GLN A 53 3.70 -30.13 -23.77
C GLN A 53 5.22 -30.28 -23.67
N PHE A 54 5.69 -31.16 -22.79
CA PHE A 54 7.10 -31.48 -22.65
C PHE A 54 7.66 -32.14 -23.91
N SER A 55 6.92 -33.07 -24.52
CA SER A 55 7.37 -33.75 -25.74
C SER A 55 7.54 -32.78 -26.90
N SER A 56 6.56 -31.89 -27.11
CA SER A 56 6.57 -30.89 -28.18
C SER A 56 7.69 -29.85 -27.99
N ALA A 57 7.86 -29.32 -26.77
CA ALA A 57 8.81 -28.24 -26.50
C ALA A 57 10.26 -28.70 -26.26
N VAL A 58 10.47 -29.92 -25.74
CA VAL A 58 11.78 -30.41 -25.27
C VAL A 58 12.19 -31.74 -25.90
N ASP A 59 11.37 -32.81 -25.80
CA ASP A 59 11.77 -34.17 -26.24
C ASP A 59 12.01 -34.23 -27.75
N LEU A 60 11.10 -33.66 -28.55
CA LEU A 60 11.17 -33.60 -30.02
C LEU A 60 12.10 -32.51 -30.56
N ASN A 61 12.60 -31.61 -29.70
CA ASN A 61 13.46 -30.52 -30.12
C ASN A 61 14.86 -31.06 -30.51
N GLN A 62 15.23 -30.94 -31.80
CA GLN A 62 16.51 -31.42 -32.31
C GLN A 62 17.71 -30.52 -31.95
N GLN A 63 17.48 -29.31 -31.43
CA GLN A 63 18.54 -28.38 -31.02
C GLN A 63 19.07 -28.62 -29.60
N LEU A 64 18.43 -29.49 -28.80
CA LEU A 64 18.83 -29.80 -27.43
C LEU A 64 19.54 -31.16 -27.37
N SER A 65 20.63 -31.26 -26.60
CA SER A 65 21.27 -32.54 -26.36
C SER A 65 20.40 -33.46 -25.49
N ILE A 66 20.64 -34.78 -25.54
CA ILE A 66 19.90 -35.75 -24.71
C ILE A 66 20.10 -35.46 -23.21
N ILE A 67 21.28 -34.96 -22.82
CA ILE A 67 21.59 -34.56 -21.45
C ILE A 67 20.79 -33.32 -21.04
N ASP A 68 20.71 -32.29 -21.90
CA ASP A 68 19.89 -31.10 -21.63
C ASP A 68 18.41 -31.47 -21.47
N LYS A 69 17.89 -32.34 -22.35
CA LYS A 69 16.53 -32.88 -22.26
C LYS A 69 16.28 -33.62 -20.94
N HIS A 70 17.28 -34.35 -20.43
CA HIS A 70 17.21 -35.03 -19.13
C HIS A 70 17.18 -34.02 -17.96
N VAL A 71 18.04 -32.99 -18.00
CA VAL A 71 18.03 -31.89 -17.01
C VAL A 71 16.69 -31.15 -17.02
N TYR A 72 16.16 -30.80 -18.19
CA TYR A 72 14.84 -30.16 -18.30
C TYR A 72 13.72 -31.06 -17.79
N LEU A 73 13.72 -32.37 -18.13
CA LEU A 73 12.69 -33.29 -17.65
C LEU A 73 12.66 -33.32 -16.12
N ARG A 74 13.81 -33.53 -15.46
CA ARG A 74 13.90 -33.48 -13.98
C ARG A 74 13.52 -32.12 -13.41
N GLY A 75 13.85 -31.02 -14.08
CA GLY A 75 13.48 -29.66 -13.66
C GLY A 75 11.98 -29.35 -13.72
N TYR A 76 11.19 -30.10 -14.48
CA TYR A 76 9.73 -29.97 -14.55
C TYR A 76 8.95 -30.99 -13.71
N LEU A 77 9.62 -31.86 -12.94
CA LEU A 77 8.96 -32.76 -11.99
C LEU A 77 8.92 -32.14 -10.59
N LYS A 78 7.87 -32.45 -9.82
CA LYS A 78 7.73 -32.10 -8.40
C LYS A 78 7.32 -33.33 -7.58
N ASP A 79 7.39 -33.18 -6.27
CA ASP A 79 6.82 -34.10 -5.27
C ASP A 79 7.10 -35.59 -5.58
N GLU A 80 6.07 -36.45 -5.68
CA GLU A 80 6.25 -37.89 -5.90
C GLU A 80 6.99 -38.21 -7.22
N PRO A 81 6.61 -37.66 -8.40
CA PRO A 81 7.37 -37.81 -9.64
C PRO A 81 8.85 -37.45 -9.54
N ALA A 82 9.21 -36.39 -8.80
CA ALA A 82 10.61 -36.00 -8.61
C ALA A 82 11.37 -37.03 -7.75
N CYS A 83 10.79 -37.43 -6.61
CA CYS A 83 11.37 -38.44 -5.73
C CYS A 83 11.59 -39.80 -6.42
N LEU A 84 10.70 -40.20 -7.33
CA LEU A 84 10.79 -41.48 -8.05
C LEU A 84 12.00 -41.60 -8.97
N VAL A 85 12.56 -40.48 -9.42
CA VAL A 85 13.66 -40.44 -10.39
C VAL A 85 14.94 -39.84 -9.79
N ASP A 86 14.90 -39.43 -8.51
CA ASP A 86 15.97 -38.66 -7.88
C ASP A 86 17.29 -39.43 -7.82
N GLY A 87 17.23 -40.72 -7.49
CA GLY A 87 18.39 -41.62 -7.45
C GLY A 87 18.96 -42.05 -8.80
N ILE A 88 18.38 -41.61 -9.93
CA ILE A 88 18.89 -41.94 -11.27
C ILE A 88 19.84 -40.85 -11.74
N SER A 89 21.09 -41.23 -12.04
CA SER A 89 22.13 -40.32 -12.53
C SER A 89 21.75 -39.73 -13.90
N ILE A 90 22.04 -38.43 -14.09
CA ILE A 90 21.71 -37.70 -15.32
C ILE A 90 22.75 -38.02 -16.40
N THR A 91 22.47 -39.02 -17.24
CA THR A 91 23.28 -39.37 -18.41
C THR A 91 22.39 -39.48 -19.67
N ALA A 92 23.01 -39.60 -20.84
CA ALA A 92 22.27 -39.82 -22.09
C ALA A 92 21.55 -41.19 -22.13
N GLU A 93 22.17 -42.22 -21.54
CA GLU A 93 21.64 -43.59 -21.49
C GLU A 93 20.44 -43.72 -20.55
N THR A 94 20.42 -42.98 -19.43
CA THR A 94 19.37 -43.07 -18.42
C THR A 94 18.12 -42.22 -18.72
N TYR A 95 18.18 -41.34 -19.72
CA TYR A 95 17.07 -40.44 -20.07
C TYR A 95 15.78 -41.20 -20.45
N GLU A 96 15.89 -42.19 -21.34
CA GLU A 96 14.72 -42.94 -21.81
C GLU A 96 14.16 -43.86 -20.70
N THR A 97 15.02 -44.34 -19.79
CA THR A 97 14.60 -45.05 -18.57
C THR A 97 13.72 -44.18 -17.68
N VAL A 98 14.10 -42.92 -17.45
CA VAL A 98 13.31 -41.95 -16.68
C VAL A 98 11.96 -41.65 -17.36
N LYS A 99 11.93 -41.46 -18.68
CA LYS A 99 10.68 -41.30 -19.45
C LYS A 99 9.76 -42.52 -19.33
N ASN A 100 10.31 -43.72 -19.41
CA ASN A 100 9.54 -44.96 -19.31
C ASN A 100 8.99 -45.20 -17.89
N ILE A 101 9.73 -44.86 -16.84
CA ILE A 101 9.22 -44.91 -15.45
C ILE A 101 7.99 -44.02 -15.28
N LEU A 102 8.04 -42.78 -15.81
CA LEU A 102 6.92 -41.84 -15.74
C LEU A 102 5.72 -42.32 -16.56
N LYS A 103 5.94 -42.76 -17.81
CA LYS A 103 4.88 -43.33 -18.67
C LYS A 103 4.22 -44.55 -18.04
N ASN A 104 5.00 -45.47 -17.46
CA ASN A 104 4.46 -46.70 -16.87
C ASN A 104 3.65 -46.45 -15.58
N ARG A 105 4.01 -45.42 -14.80
CA ARG A 105 3.30 -45.11 -13.54
C ARG A 105 2.07 -44.22 -13.74
N TYR A 106 2.15 -43.23 -14.64
CA TYR A 106 1.15 -42.17 -14.80
C TYR A 106 0.44 -42.14 -16.16
N GLY A 107 0.95 -42.85 -17.17
CA GLY A 107 0.42 -42.88 -18.54
C GLY A 107 -0.56 -44.01 -18.86
N ASP A 108 -1.00 -44.78 -17.87
CA ASP A 108 -1.99 -45.84 -18.06
C ASP A 108 -3.38 -45.26 -18.35
N LYS A 109 -3.83 -45.41 -19.60
CA LYS A 109 -5.14 -44.95 -20.08
C LYS A 109 -6.30 -45.53 -19.26
N ASN A 110 -6.21 -46.78 -18.82
CA ASN A 110 -7.30 -47.43 -18.07
C ASN A 110 -7.46 -46.79 -16.69
N ARG A 111 -6.36 -46.38 -16.04
CA ARG A 111 -6.39 -45.64 -14.78
C ARG A 111 -6.95 -44.23 -14.94
N ILE A 112 -6.65 -43.55 -16.04
CA ILE A 112 -7.22 -42.22 -16.35
C ILE A 112 -8.73 -42.33 -16.60
N ILE A 113 -9.16 -43.32 -17.40
CA ILE A 113 -10.58 -43.63 -17.65
C ILE A 113 -11.30 -43.93 -16.33
N GLN A 114 -10.73 -44.82 -15.49
CA GLN A 114 -11.31 -45.17 -14.20
C GLN A 114 -11.43 -43.95 -13.27
N ALA A 115 -10.41 -43.07 -13.20
CA ALA A 115 -10.49 -41.86 -12.39
C ALA A 115 -11.62 -40.90 -12.84
N HIS A 116 -11.83 -40.75 -14.14
CA HIS A 116 -12.96 -39.96 -14.67
C HIS A 116 -14.32 -40.61 -14.40
N LEU A 117 -14.42 -41.95 -14.49
CA LEU A 117 -15.64 -42.70 -14.17
C LEU A 117 -15.96 -42.67 -12.67
N ASP A 118 -14.97 -42.90 -11.81
CA ASP A 118 -15.10 -42.84 -10.34
C ASP A 118 -15.58 -41.46 -9.89
N PHE A 119 -15.10 -40.38 -10.52
CA PHE A 119 -15.56 -39.02 -10.25
C PHE A 119 -17.03 -38.84 -10.65
N LEU A 120 -17.42 -39.25 -11.86
CA LEU A 120 -18.80 -39.14 -12.35
C LEU A 120 -19.77 -40.04 -11.55
N GLU A 121 -19.30 -41.17 -11.03
CA GLU A 121 -20.09 -42.06 -10.19
C GLU A 121 -20.34 -41.49 -8.78
N ASN A 122 -19.34 -40.81 -8.21
CA ASN A 122 -19.34 -40.29 -6.83
C ASN A 122 -19.66 -38.79 -6.74
N ILE A 123 -20.20 -38.20 -7.80
CA ILE A 123 -20.54 -36.78 -7.85
C ILE A 123 -21.52 -36.37 -6.74
N THR A 124 -21.15 -35.32 -6.00
CA THR A 124 -21.92 -34.86 -4.83
C THR A 124 -23.03 -33.87 -5.23
N PRO A 125 -24.27 -34.03 -4.73
CA PRO A 125 -25.37 -33.10 -5.02
C PRO A 125 -25.12 -31.66 -4.55
N VAL A 126 -25.54 -30.68 -5.37
CA VAL A 126 -25.48 -29.26 -4.99
C VAL A 126 -26.41 -29.00 -3.81
N SER A 127 -25.83 -28.57 -2.68
CA SER A 127 -26.59 -28.41 -1.43
C SER A 127 -27.57 -27.22 -1.46
N ASN A 128 -27.19 -26.10 -2.07
CA ASN A 128 -28.07 -24.96 -2.38
C ASN A 128 -27.89 -24.61 -3.88
N PRO A 129 -28.84 -24.96 -4.77
CA PRO A 129 -28.71 -24.71 -6.19
C PRO A 129 -28.92 -23.24 -6.51
N THR A 130 -27.88 -22.60 -7.04
CA THR A 130 -27.98 -21.32 -7.76
C THR A 130 -27.45 -21.49 -9.18
N PRO A 131 -27.82 -20.64 -10.14
CA PRO A 131 -27.44 -20.84 -11.54
C PRO A 131 -25.93 -20.98 -11.76
N LEU A 132 -25.08 -20.36 -10.92
CA LEU A 132 -23.63 -20.53 -10.99
C LEU A 132 -23.15 -21.87 -10.43
N SER A 133 -23.69 -22.37 -9.32
CA SER A 133 -23.30 -23.71 -8.83
C SER A 133 -23.83 -24.83 -9.73
N LEU A 134 -24.98 -24.64 -10.37
CA LEU A 134 -25.46 -25.53 -11.44
C LEU A 134 -24.51 -25.49 -12.64
N ASN A 135 -24.03 -24.30 -13.03
CA ASN A 135 -23.05 -24.13 -14.10
C ASN A 135 -21.71 -24.82 -13.78
N ASN A 136 -21.18 -24.69 -12.57
CA ASN A 136 -19.90 -25.30 -12.22
C ASN A 136 -19.96 -26.84 -12.16
N ILE A 137 -21.07 -27.41 -11.67
CA ILE A 137 -21.30 -28.85 -11.71
C ILE A 137 -21.47 -29.33 -13.17
N PHE A 138 -22.18 -28.58 -14.00
CA PHE A 138 -22.30 -28.90 -15.43
C PHE A 138 -20.95 -28.85 -16.16
N ILE A 139 -20.14 -27.81 -15.93
CA ILE A 139 -18.78 -27.68 -16.50
C ILE A 139 -17.92 -28.88 -16.09
N GLU A 140 -17.93 -29.26 -14.82
CA GLU A 140 -17.11 -30.37 -14.35
C GLU A 140 -17.60 -31.72 -14.92
N CYS A 141 -18.90 -31.99 -14.91
CA CYS A 141 -19.47 -33.16 -15.61
C CYS A 141 -19.04 -33.20 -17.08
N ASN A 142 -19.23 -32.10 -17.81
CA ASN A 142 -18.93 -32.03 -19.23
C ASN A 142 -17.42 -32.22 -19.50
N ARG A 143 -16.54 -31.66 -18.66
CA ARG A 143 -15.09 -31.84 -18.74
C ARG A 143 -14.70 -33.32 -18.67
N ARG A 144 -15.28 -34.08 -17.73
CA ARG A 144 -15.03 -35.53 -17.57
C ARG A 144 -15.57 -36.34 -18.74
N LEU A 145 -16.78 -36.04 -19.20
CA LEU A 145 -17.39 -36.72 -20.34
C LEU A 145 -16.59 -36.45 -21.64
N GLN A 146 -16.17 -35.20 -21.88
CA GLN A 146 -15.30 -34.85 -23.02
C GLN A 146 -13.93 -35.54 -22.95
N ALA A 147 -13.33 -35.66 -21.76
CA ALA A 147 -12.08 -36.41 -21.57
C ALA A 147 -12.26 -37.89 -21.92
N LEU A 148 -13.36 -38.53 -21.49
CA LEU A 148 -13.69 -39.90 -21.89
C LEU A 148 -13.89 -40.02 -23.42
N THR A 149 -14.60 -39.08 -24.07
CA THR A 149 -14.71 -39.06 -25.55
C THR A 149 -13.34 -38.98 -26.22
N ALA A 150 -12.45 -38.10 -25.72
CA ALA A 150 -11.12 -37.89 -26.28
C ALA A 150 -10.18 -39.09 -26.08
N LEU A 151 -10.40 -39.87 -25.03
CA LEU A 151 -9.73 -41.16 -24.78
C LEU A 151 -10.26 -42.31 -25.65
N GLY A 152 -11.35 -42.07 -26.40
CA GLY A 152 -11.99 -43.03 -27.32
C GLY A 152 -13.18 -43.78 -26.73
N GLU A 153 -13.60 -43.47 -25.51
CA GLU A 153 -14.70 -44.17 -24.85
C GLU A 153 -16.09 -43.73 -25.33
N ASN A 154 -16.97 -44.70 -25.57
CA ASN A 154 -18.36 -44.42 -25.90
C ASN A 154 -19.15 -44.14 -24.63
N ILE A 155 -19.23 -42.85 -24.26
CA ILE A 155 -19.98 -42.36 -23.09
C ILE A 155 -21.35 -43.03 -22.95
N ASN A 156 -22.11 -43.15 -24.05
CA ASN A 156 -23.49 -43.63 -24.01
C ASN A 156 -23.60 -45.11 -23.59
N ALA A 157 -22.53 -45.90 -23.69
CA ALA A 157 -22.48 -47.26 -23.15
C ALA A 157 -22.66 -47.28 -21.61
N TYR A 158 -22.14 -46.26 -20.93
CA TYR A 158 -22.30 -46.06 -19.48
C TYR A 158 -23.64 -45.38 -19.11
N GLY A 159 -24.48 -45.07 -20.10
CA GLY A 159 -25.74 -44.33 -20.00
C GLY A 159 -26.64 -44.73 -18.85
N ARG A 160 -26.90 -46.03 -18.70
CA ARG A 160 -27.81 -46.57 -17.68
C ARG A 160 -27.30 -46.38 -16.24
N ILE A 161 -25.99 -46.25 -16.06
CA ILE A 161 -25.34 -46.12 -14.75
C ILE A 161 -25.08 -44.63 -14.44
N LEU A 162 -24.49 -43.89 -15.38
CA LEU A 162 -24.07 -42.52 -15.15
C LEU A 162 -25.20 -41.50 -15.26
N THR A 163 -26.19 -41.66 -16.15
CA THR A 163 -27.31 -40.68 -16.25
C THR A 163 -28.03 -40.50 -14.91
N PRO A 164 -28.43 -41.56 -14.17
CA PRO A 164 -29.02 -41.39 -12.85
C PRO A 164 -28.07 -40.80 -11.79
N LYS A 165 -26.75 -41.02 -11.90
CA LYS A 165 -25.76 -40.44 -10.98
C LYS A 165 -25.55 -38.95 -11.25
N ILE A 166 -25.36 -38.57 -12.52
CA ILE A 166 -25.26 -37.17 -12.98
C ILE A 166 -26.54 -36.41 -12.61
N LEU A 167 -27.72 -36.95 -12.90
CA LEU A 167 -28.99 -36.31 -12.53
C LEU A 167 -29.13 -36.08 -11.02
N ARG A 168 -28.66 -36.99 -10.16
CA ARG A 168 -28.64 -36.77 -8.70
C ARG A 168 -27.78 -35.58 -8.26
N ALA A 169 -26.84 -35.12 -9.10
CA ALA A 169 -26.08 -33.90 -8.82
C ALA A 169 -26.95 -32.63 -8.94
N PHE A 170 -28.01 -32.67 -9.76
CA PHE A 170 -28.89 -31.56 -10.09
C PHE A 170 -30.20 -31.58 -9.27
N PRO A 171 -30.90 -30.42 -9.15
CA PRO A 171 -32.17 -30.32 -8.45
C PRO A 171 -33.29 -31.21 -9.01
N ASN A 172 -34.17 -31.68 -8.12
CA ASN A 172 -35.29 -32.56 -8.47
C ASN A 172 -36.24 -31.98 -9.55
N ASP A 173 -36.35 -30.66 -9.66
CA ASP A 173 -37.16 -30.01 -10.69
C ASP A 173 -36.50 -30.07 -12.08
N VAL A 174 -35.16 -29.95 -12.17
CA VAL A 174 -34.39 -30.18 -13.41
C VAL A 174 -34.54 -31.65 -13.83
N CYS A 175 -34.37 -32.58 -12.88
CA CYS A 175 -34.55 -34.02 -13.13
C CYS A 175 -35.97 -34.35 -13.62
N ARG A 176 -36.99 -33.72 -13.03
CA ARG A 176 -38.38 -33.86 -13.48
C ARG A 176 -38.57 -33.28 -14.89
N ARG A 177 -37.97 -32.14 -15.22
CA ARG A 177 -38.01 -31.56 -16.57
C ARG A 177 -37.33 -32.45 -17.59
N TRP A 178 -36.16 -33.04 -17.28
CA TRP A 178 -35.51 -34.03 -18.14
C TRP A 178 -36.39 -35.24 -18.42
N ILE A 179 -37.01 -35.86 -17.41
CA ILE A 179 -37.87 -37.03 -17.60
C ILE A 179 -39.10 -36.68 -18.46
N ILE A 180 -39.65 -35.47 -18.33
CA ILE A 180 -40.75 -34.99 -19.18
C ILE A 180 -40.26 -34.76 -20.62
N HIS A 181 -39.10 -34.13 -20.80
CA HIS A 181 -38.48 -33.85 -22.10
C HIS A 181 -38.16 -35.15 -22.85
N ALA A 182 -37.45 -36.08 -22.21
CA ALA A 182 -37.10 -37.38 -22.79
C ALA A 182 -38.34 -38.17 -23.24
N LYS A 183 -39.41 -38.19 -22.43
CA LYS A 183 -40.68 -38.85 -22.80
C LYS A 183 -41.44 -38.14 -23.93
N ARG A 184 -41.36 -36.81 -24.02
CA ARG A 184 -42.01 -36.02 -25.07
C ARG A 184 -41.32 -36.20 -26.42
N GLU A 185 -39.99 -36.09 -26.43
CA GLU A 185 -39.14 -36.19 -27.63
C GLU A 185 -38.77 -37.66 -27.98
N LYS A 186 -39.28 -38.63 -27.22
CA LYS A 186 -38.99 -40.08 -27.35
C LYS A 186 -37.49 -40.43 -27.27
N ILE A 187 -36.71 -39.64 -26.53
CA ILE A 187 -35.29 -39.84 -26.28
C ILE A 187 -35.12 -40.92 -25.20
N SER A 188 -34.10 -41.77 -25.34
CA SER A 188 -33.76 -42.74 -24.29
C SER A 188 -33.32 -42.03 -23.00
N GLU A 189 -33.93 -42.36 -21.86
CA GLU A 189 -33.53 -41.82 -20.56
C GLU A 189 -32.07 -42.15 -20.17
N SER A 190 -31.40 -43.06 -20.89
CA SER A 190 -29.97 -43.38 -20.75
C SER A 190 -29.04 -42.65 -21.73
N ASP A 191 -29.53 -41.79 -22.64
CA ASP A 191 -28.67 -41.05 -23.57
C ASP A 191 -27.98 -39.86 -22.88
N ILE A 192 -26.69 -40.02 -22.55
CA ILE A 192 -25.90 -38.98 -21.88
C ILE A 192 -25.61 -37.81 -22.82
N SER A 193 -25.50 -38.05 -24.12
CA SER A 193 -25.23 -37.01 -25.11
C SER A 193 -26.39 -36.02 -25.19
N LYS A 194 -27.63 -36.53 -25.19
CA LYS A 194 -28.85 -35.72 -25.12
C LYS A 194 -29.14 -35.14 -23.74
N LEU A 195 -28.78 -35.84 -22.66
CA LEU A 195 -28.81 -35.27 -21.31
C LEU A 195 -27.88 -34.04 -21.20
N ARG A 196 -26.68 -34.11 -21.77
CA ARG A 196 -25.71 -33.01 -21.77
C ARG A 196 -26.25 -31.78 -22.49
N GLU A 197 -26.84 -31.95 -23.67
CA GLU A 197 -27.47 -30.85 -24.42
C GLU A 197 -28.56 -30.18 -23.57
N PHE A 198 -29.50 -30.95 -23.02
CA PHE A 198 -30.58 -30.45 -22.17
C PHE A 198 -30.07 -29.72 -20.91
N LEU A 199 -29.07 -30.27 -20.21
CA LEU A 199 -28.50 -29.62 -19.03
C LEU A 199 -27.78 -28.31 -19.37
N SER A 200 -27.18 -28.20 -20.56
CA SER A 200 -26.56 -26.96 -21.04
C SER A 200 -27.60 -25.86 -21.22
N GLU A 201 -28.73 -26.17 -21.87
CA GLU A 201 -29.82 -25.22 -22.12
C GLU A 201 -30.49 -24.75 -20.81
N GLU A 202 -30.74 -25.67 -19.87
CA GLU A 202 -31.30 -25.35 -18.55
C GLU A 202 -30.38 -24.43 -17.73
N VAL A 203 -29.07 -24.69 -17.75
CA VAL A 203 -28.06 -23.85 -17.08
C VAL A 203 -27.95 -22.47 -17.74
N GLU A 204 -27.88 -22.41 -19.06
CA GLU A 204 -27.76 -21.15 -19.80
C GLU A 204 -29.03 -20.28 -19.67
N GLY A 205 -30.22 -20.89 -19.67
CA GLY A 205 -31.48 -20.21 -19.36
C GLY A 205 -31.51 -19.65 -17.94
N ALA A 206 -31.02 -20.40 -16.95
CA ALA A 206 -30.92 -19.94 -15.57
C ALA A 206 -29.94 -18.77 -15.39
N LEU A 207 -28.76 -18.83 -16.04
CA LEU A 207 -27.76 -17.75 -16.04
C LEU A 207 -28.25 -16.49 -16.78
N THR A 208 -28.99 -16.68 -17.87
CA THR A 208 -29.56 -15.56 -18.66
C THR A 208 -30.68 -14.86 -17.89
N THR A 209 -31.49 -15.61 -17.14
CA THR A 209 -32.54 -15.05 -16.27
C THR A 209 -31.96 -14.16 -15.16
N LEU A 210 -30.81 -14.53 -14.58
CA LEU A 210 -30.06 -13.68 -13.63
C LEU A 210 -29.63 -12.35 -14.26
N LYS A 211 -29.01 -12.41 -15.46
CA LYS A 211 -28.53 -11.23 -16.19
C LYS A 211 -29.67 -10.26 -16.52
N ILE A 212 -30.84 -10.77 -16.92
CA ILE A 212 -32.02 -9.95 -17.23
C ILE A 212 -32.58 -9.26 -15.97
N LYS A 213 -32.51 -9.90 -14.79
CA LYS A 213 -32.97 -9.33 -13.53
C LYS A 213 -31.99 -8.34 -12.88
N GLY A 214 -30.81 -8.15 -13.46
CA GLY A 214 -29.81 -7.17 -12.99
C GLY A 214 -29.02 -7.61 -11.75
N GLU A 215 -29.08 -8.88 -11.38
CA GLU A 215 -28.31 -9.44 -10.26
C GLU A 215 -26.90 -9.83 -10.74
N GLN A 216 -25.87 -9.14 -10.23
CA GLN A 216 -24.49 -9.59 -10.40
C GLN A 216 -24.22 -10.83 -9.55
N THR A 217 -23.38 -11.71 -10.10
CA THR A 217 -23.36 -13.12 -9.73
C THR A 217 -22.29 -13.46 -8.70
N ASP A 218 -22.70 -13.62 -7.45
CA ASP A 218 -21.91 -14.31 -6.41
C ASP A 218 -22.48 -15.71 -6.14
N GLU A 219 -21.57 -16.67 -5.91
CA GLU A 219 -21.80 -18.10 -6.06
C GLU A 219 -22.13 -18.82 -4.74
N PHE A 220 -22.99 -19.84 -4.78
CA PHE A 220 -23.68 -20.43 -3.61
C PHE A 220 -23.78 -21.97 -3.73
N CYS A 221 -23.86 -22.79 -2.68
CA CYS A 221 -23.49 -22.68 -1.26
C CYS A 221 -23.69 -24.09 -0.62
N ALA A 222 -23.03 -24.40 0.51
CA ALA A 222 -23.35 -25.59 1.31
C ALA A 222 -23.25 -25.33 2.81
N LEU A 223 -24.24 -25.82 3.58
CA LEU A 223 -24.37 -25.64 5.03
C LEU A 223 -24.34 -26.98 5.78
N PRO A 224 -23.52 -27.10 6.83
CA PRO A 224 -23.87 -27.92 7.99
C PRO A 224 -24.18 -27.05 9.20
N CYS A 225 -25.38 -27.23 9.77
CA CYS A 225 -25.75 -26.65 11.06
C CYS A 225 -25.08 -27.43 12.21
N THR A 226 -24.21 -26.80 13.02
CA THR A 226 -24.14 -26.96 14.51
C THR A 226 -22.88 -26.34 15.16
N ALA A 227 -22.98 -25.12 15.73
CA ALA A 227 -21.93 -24.55 16.57
C ALA A 227 -22.44 -23.70 17.75
N ALA A 228 -23.26 -24.30 18.62
CA ALA A 228 -23.33 -23.86 20.02
C ALA A 228 -22.15 -24.48 20.83
N PHE A 229 -21.73 -23.81 21.91
CA PHE A 229 -20.70 -24.21 22.90
C PHE A 229 -19.22 -24.12 22.46
N ASN A 230 -18.58 -23.01 22.85
CA ASN A 230 -17.16 -22.95 23.17
C ASN A 230 -16.92 -23.56 24.57
N VAL A 231 -16.21 -24.68 24.67
CA VAL A 231 -15.53 -25.12 25.90
C VAL A 231 -14.25 -25.88 25.53
N ASN A 232 -13.12 -25.40 26.05
CA ASN A 232 -11.78 -26.03 26.16
C ASN A 232 -11.44 -27.24 25.26
N SER A 233 -10.59 -27.00 24.26
CA SER A 233 -9.51 -27.94 23.90
C SER A 233 -8.27 -27.19 23.37
N LYS A 234 -7.11 -27.43 23.98
CA LYS A 234 -5.80 -27.03 23.45
C LYS A 234 -5.42 -28.02 22.35
N THR A 235 -5.24 -27.57 21.12
CA THR A 235 -4.55 -28.32 20.05
C THR A 235 -4.07 -27.35 18.97
N GLN A 236 -2.84 -27.54 18.49
CA GLN A 236 -2.23 -26.72 17.43
C GLN A 236 -2.91 -26.95 16.08
N TYR A 237 -3.03 -25.91 15.25
CA TYR A 237 -3.42 -26.08 13.84
C TYR A 237 -2.79 -25.03 12.92
N LYS A 238 -2.37 -25.46 11.73
CA LYS A 238 -1.85 -24.60 10.64
C LYS A 238 -3.00 -23.88 9.92
N PRO A 239 -2.78 -22.70 9.29
CA PRO A 239 -3.87 -21.98 8.64
C PRO A 239 -4.36 -22.69 7.36
N LYS A 240 -5.69 -22.78 7.21
CA LYS A 240 -6.39 -23.05 5.94
C LYS A 240 -7.56 -22.08 5.79
N ASN A 241 -7.87 -21.77 4.53
CA ASN A 241 -8.74 -20.71 4.00
C ASN A 241 -10.03 -20.39 4.78
N TYR A 242 -10.39 -19.08 4.76
CA TYR A 242 -11.58 -18.53 5.40
C TYR A 242 -12.88 -18.89 4.66
N SER A 243 -13.88 -19.37 5.40
CA SER A 243 -15.29 -19.46 4.97
C SER A 243 -16.19 -18.69 5.95
N LYS A 244 -17.28 -18.08 5.44
CA LYS A 244 -18.22 -17.26 6.26
C LYS A 244 -19.03 -18.12 7.24
N LYS A 245 -19.41 -17.53 8.38
CA LYS A 245 -20.21 -18.19 9.45
C LYS A 245 -21.71 -18.25 9.09
N PRO A 246 -22.45 -19.30 9.53
CA PRO A 246 -23.88 -19.48 9.21
C PRO A 246 -24.82 -18.67 10.11
N THR A 247 -26.01 -18.34 9.59
CA THR A 247 -27.09 -17.64 10.29
C THR A 247 -27.91 -18.56 11.22
N PRO A 248 -28.34 -18.09 12.41
CA PRO A 248 -29.07 -18.92 13.37
C PRO A 248 -30.55 -19.16 13.02
N PHE A 249 -31.10 -20.28 13.48
CA PHE A 249 -32.52 -20.66 13.33
C PHE A 249 -33.17 -20.91 14.69
N CYS A 250 -34.37 -20.36 14.91
CA CYS A 250 -35.09 -20.50 16.17
C CYS A 250 -36.25 -21.51 16.09
N PRO A 251 -36.22 -22.63 16.85
CA PRO A 251 -37.23 -23.68 16.82
C PRO A 251 -38.52 -23.35 17.58
N PHE A 252 -38.58 -22.21 18.28
CA PHE A 252 -39.77 -21.79 19.04
C PHE A 252 -40.72 -20.94 18.20
N CYS A 253 -40.18 -20.14 17.29
CA CYS A 253 -40.93 -19.28 16.37
C CYS A 253 -40.88 -19.77 14.91
N ASN A 254 -39.99 -20.72 14.59
CA ASN A 254 -39.69 -21.22 13.24
C ASN A 254 -39.17 -20.15 12.26
N VAL A 255 -38.54 -19.09 12.78
CA VAL A 255 -37.92 -18.01 11.97
C VAL A 255 -36.40 -18.10 12.05
N ALA A 256 -35.73 -17.84 10.92
CA ALA A 256 -34.27 -17.68 10.86
C ALA A 256 -33.86 -16.22 11.18
N GLY A 257 -32.72 -16.03 11.85
CA GLY A 257 -32.15 -14.72 12.18
C GLY A 257 -31.81 -14.49 13.66
N HIS A 258 -32.26 -15.36 14.58
CA HIS A 258 -31.86 -15.32 15.99
C HIS A 258 -31.76 -16.72 16.60
N TRP A 259 -31.04 -16.84 17.72
CA TRP A 259 -30.86 -18.12 18.42
C TRP A 259 -32.04 -18.47 19.33
N PRO A 260 -32.21 -19.75 19.73
CA PRO A 260 -33.35 -20.17 20.56
C PRO A 260 -33.47 -19.42 21.89
N GLN A 261 -32.36 -18.98 22.49
CA GLN A 261 -32.36 -18.18 23.73
C GLN A 261 -32.86 -16.75 23.57
N GLU A 262 -32.78 -16.17 22.36
CA GLU A 262 -33.16 -14.79 22.03
C GLU A 262 -34.63 -14.66 21.58
N CYS A 263 -35.38 -15.77 21.54
CA CYS A 263 -36.75 -15.80 21.03
C CYS A 263 -37.72 -14.92 21.83
N LYS A 264 -38.12 -13.78 21.25
CA LYS A 264 -39.10 -12.87 21.86
C LYS A 264 -40.57 -13.27 21.64
N SER A 265 -40.89 -14.09 20.63
CA SER A 265 -42.28 -14.44 20.30
C SER A 265 -42.85 -15.63 21.09
N VAL A 266 -41.99 -16.40 21.76
CA VAL A 266 -42.38 -17.40 22.76
C VAL A 266 -41.49 -17.17 23.96
N THR A 267 -42.01 -16.49 24.97
CA THR A 267 -41.29 -16.13 26.20
C THR A 267 -41.45 -17.20 27.29
N ASP A 268 -42.64 -17.79 27.39
CA ASP A 268 -42.97 -18.81 28.39
C ASP A 268 -42.12 -20.09 28.25
N ILE A 269 -41.59 -20.57 29.37
CA ILE A 269 -40.66 -21.71 29.42
C ILE A 269 -41.38 -23.05 29.21
N ASP A 270 -42.58 -23.22 29.74
CA ASP A 270 -43.33 -24.47 29.59
C ASP A 270 -43.90 -24.61 28.17
N VAL A 271 -44.33 -23.51 27.55
CA VAL A 271 -44.66 -23.46 26.11
C VAL A 271 -43.43 -23.80 25.25
N ARG A 272 -42.23 -23.30 25.59
CA ARG A 272 -40.98 -23.67 24.90
C ARG A 272 -40.66 -25.16 25.03
N VAL A 273 -40.80 -25.74 26.22
CA VAL A 273 -40.60 -27.18 26.46
C VAL A 273 -41.62 -28.01 25.67
N GLN A 274 -42.89 -27.59 25.63
CA GLN A 274 -43.92 -28.29 24.89
C GLN A 274 -43.68 -28.21 23.37
N LYS A 275 -43.28 -27.05 22.81
CA LYS A 275 -42.90 -26.95 21.39
C LYS A 275 -41.73 -27.87 21.02
N LEU A 276 -40.74 -28.07 21.91
CA LEU A 276 -39.64 -29.02 21.66
C LEU A 276 -40.11 -30.48 21.70
N LYS A 277 -41.04 -30.83 22.60
CA LYS A 277 -41.70 -32.16 22.60
C LYS A 277 -42.44 -32.40 21.30
N THR A 278 -43.37 -31.52 20.92
CA THR A 278 -44.20 -31.65 19.72
C THR A 278 -43.37 -31.66 18.43
N ALA A 279 -42.25 -30.92 18.38
CA ALA A 279 -41.36 -30.88 17.22
C ALA A 279 -40.32 -32.02 17.16
N GLY A 280 -40.30 -32.95 18.13
CA GLY A 280 -39.34 -34.07 18.17
C GLY A 280 -37.88 -33.62 18.32
N ARG A 281 -37.62 -32.57 19.11
CA ARG A 281 -36.31 -31.92 19.26
C ARG A 281 -35.65 -32.19 20.61
N CYS A 282 -34.33 -32.41 20.58
CA CYS A 282 -33.52 -32.66 21.77
C CYS A 282 -33.52 -31.47 22.76
N PHE A 283 -33.88 -31.67 24.02
CA PHE A 283 -33.90 -30.59 25.03
C PHE A 283 -32.53 -29.99 25.38
N LEU A 284 -31.42 -30.59 24.95
CA LEU A 284 -30.06 -30.10 25.22
C LEU A 284 -29.50 -29.21 24.09
N CYS A 285 -29.71 -29.61 22.82
CA CYS A 285 -29.15 -28.92 21.65
C CYS A 285 -30.21 -28.37 20.67
N THR A 286 -31.49 -28.65 20.90
CA THR A 286 -32.66 -28.24 20.10
C THR A 286 -32.75 -28.80 18.66
N ASN A 287 -31.85 -29.69 18.27
CA ASN A 287 -31.89 -30.38 16.97
C ASN A 287 -32.94 -31.51 16.94
N LYS A 288 -33.45 -31.84 15.74
CA LYS A 288 -34.30 -33.00 15.50
C LYS A 288 -33.49 -34.30 15.45
N GLY A 289 -34.17 -35.43 15.59
CA GLY A 289 -33.62 -36.77 15.30
C GLY A 289 -32.92 -37.49 16.46
N HIS A 290 -32.82 -36.88 17.65
CA HIS A 290 -32.29 -37.54 18.84
C HIS A 290 -32.82 -36.92 20.14
N ASN A 291 -32.71 -37.64 21.26
CA ASN A 291 -33.04 -37.14 22.60
C ASN A 291 -31.78 -36.90 23.45
N VAL A 292 -31.92 -36.36 24.66
CA VAL A 292 -30.79 -35.95 25.52
C VAL A 292 -29.85 -37.13 25.89
N ARG A 293 -30.36 -38.37 26.03
CA ARG A 293 -29.57 -39.55 26.41
C ARG A 293 -28.64 -40.04 25.29
N ILE A 294 -29.05 -39.83 24.04
CA ILE A 294 -28.29 -40.18 22.81
C ILE A 294 -27.77 -38.93 22.08
N CYS A 295 -27.73 -37.78 22.75
CA CYS A 295 -27.18 -36.56 22.18
C CYS A 295 -25.65 -36.67 22.05
N PRO A 296 -25.04 -36.40 20.88
CA PRO A 296 -23.58 -36.45 20.70
C PRO A 296 -22.82 -35.39 21.53
N ARG A 297 -23.53 -34.51 22.24
CA ARG A 297 -22.98 -33.48 23.14
C ARG A 297 -23.36 -33.71 24.62
N LYS A 298 -23.96 -34.86 24.96
CA LYS A 298 -24.53 -35.16 26.29
C LYS A 298 -23.53 -35.07 27.46
N ASP A 299 -22.23 -35.20 27.20
CA ASP A 299 -21.16 -35.19 28.21
C ASP A 299 -20.24 -33.95 28.11
N LYS A 300 -20.50 -33.06 27.14
CA LYS A 300 -19.72 -31.84 26.89
C LYS A 300 -20.52 -30.54 27.04
N ALA A 301 -21.84 -30.61 27.23
CA ALA A 301 -22.74 -29.46 27.27
C ALA A 301 -23.71 -29.50 28.46
N PHE A 302 -23.82 -28.38 29.17
CA PHE A 302 -24.66 -28.18 30.35
C PHE A 302 -25.27 -26.78 30.35
N CYS A 303 -26.40 -26.57 31.02
CA CYS A 303 -27.03 -25.25 31.15
C CYS A 303 -26.12 -24.29 31.92
N ILE A 304 -25.82 -23.11 31.36
CA ILE A 304 -24.95 -22.13 32.04
C ILE A 304 -25.56 -21.56 33.33
N LYS A 305 -26.92 -21.51 33.43
CA LYS A 305 -27.63 -20.96 34.60
C LYS A 305 -27.72 -21.91 35.79
N CYS A 306 -27.80 -23.23 35.57
CA CYS A 306 -28.05 -24.21 36.65
C CYS A 306 -27.23 -25.52 36.55
N LYS A 307 -26.31 -25.61 35.58
CA LYS A 307 -25.40 -26.76 35.32
C LYS A 307 -26.08 -28.12 35.03
N ARG A 308 -27.41 -28.19 34.89
CA ARG A 308 -28.15 -29.42 34.51
C ARG A 308 -28.17 -29.63 32.98
N LYS A 309 -28.45 -30.86 32.52
CA LYS A 309 -28.43 -31.27 31.09
C LYS A 309 -29.68 -30.79 30.30
N HIS A 310 -29.82 -29.48 30.08
CA HIS A 310 -30.82 -28.87 29.18
C HIS A 310 -30.32 -27.57 28.53
N HIS A 311 -31.00 -27.10 27.48
CA HIS A 311 -30.70 -25.86 26.78
C HIS A 311 -31.07 -24.62 27.63
N VAL A 312 -30.24 -23.56 27.61
CA VAL A 312 -30.42 -22.39 28.49
C VAL A 312 -31.77 -21.69 28.33
N SER A 313 -32.37 -21.76 27.14
CA SER A 313 -33.66 -21.14 26.80
C SER A 313 -34.88 -21.78 27.50
N ILE A 314 -34.71 -22.92 28.18
CA ILE A 314 -35.75 -23.63 28.94
C ILE A 314 -35.38 -23.83 30.43
N CYS A 315 -34.43 -23.05 30.94
CA CYS A 315 -34.01 -23.11 32.34
C CYS A 315 -34.95 -22.30 33.26
N LYS A 316 -35.55 -22.95 34.26
CA LYS A 316 -36.49 -22.33 35.21
C LYS A 316 -35.84 -21.52 36.35
N ASN A 317 -34.53 -21.63 36.59
CA ASN A 317 -33.85 -20.79 37.59
C ASN A 317 -33.51 -19.41 37.02
N SER A 318 -34.08 -18.36 37.62
CA SER A 318 -33.83 -16.95 37.33
C SER A 318 -32.94 -16.33 38.41
N ASN A 319 -31.66 -16.10 38.10
CA ASN A 319 -30.80 -15.21 38.86
C ASN A 319 -30.70 -13.87 38.09
N PRO A 320 -30.96 -12.68 38.68
CA PRO A 320 -31.22 -11.46 37.89
C PRO A 320 -30.01 -10.85 37.17
N ASP A 321 -28.81 -10.94 37.76
CA ASP A 321 -27.65 -10.12 37.37
C ASP A 321 -26.91 -10.54 36.08
N LEU A 322 -27.51 -11.40 35.25
CA LEU A 322 -26.93 -11.83 33.97
C LEU A 322 -27.98 -11.77 32.85
N THR A 323 -28.28 -10.55 32.40
CA THR A 323 -28.95 -10.29 31.11
C THR A 323 -27.92 -9.79 30.09
N PRO A 324 -27.71 -10.50 28.95
CA PRO A 324 -26.90 -9.98 27.86
C PRO A 324 -27.73 -9.05 26.98
N LEU A 325 -27.44 -7.74 27.00
CA LEU A 325 -27.94 -6.82 25.98
C LEU A 325 -27.21 -7.06 24.65
N THR A 326 -27.95 -7.50 23.64
CA THR A 326 -27.46 -7.64 22.26
C THR A 326 -27.79 -6.40 21.42
N THR A 327 -26.86 -5.44 21.33
CA THR A 327 -26.68 -4.56 20.15
C THR A 327 -25.33 -3.84 20.21
N ALA A 328 -24.71 -3.63 19.04
CA ALA A 328 -23.46 -2.89 18.80
C ALA A 328 -22.16 -3.41 19.45
N ASN A 329 -21.32 -4.04 18.61
CA ASN A 329 -19.85 -4.00 18.63
C ASN A 329 -19.13 -3.98 20.00
N GLN A 330 -19.20 -5.08 20.75
CA GLN A 330 -18.09 -5.45 21.65
C GLN A 330 -17.24 -6.55 20.98
N VAL A 331 -16.09 -6.15 20.43
CA VAL A 331 -14.97 -7.07 20.27
C VAL A 331 -14.29 -7.15 21.63
N ASN A 332 -14.77 -8.05 22.50
CA ASN A 332 -14.07 -8.37 23.75
C ASN A 332 -12.83 -9.20 23.40
N ILE A 333 -11.75 -8.49 23.08
CA ILE A 333 -10.42 -9.06 22.93
C ILE A 333 -9.99 -9.52 24.34
N PHE A 334 -10.10 -10.83 24.60
CA PHE A 334 -9.40 -11.47 25.73
C PHE A 334 -7.91 -11.57 25.41
N ALA A 335 -7.25 -10.41 25.36
CA ALA A 335 -5.80 -10.28 25.31
C ALA A 335 -5.36 -9.28 26.37
N SER A 336 -4.13 -9.45 26.84
CA SER A 336 -3.45 -8.61 27.82
C SER A 336 -3.16 -7.17 27.36
N ASN A 337 -3.48 -6.82 26.10
CA ASN A 337 -3.15 -5.55 25.48
C ASN A 337 -4.41 -4.72 25.18
N VAL A 338 -4.50 -3.54 25.79
CA VAL A 338 -5.63 -2.59 25.63
C VAL A 338 -5.33 -1.64 24.48
N THR A 339 -6.30 -1.34 23.62
CA THR A 339 -6.15 -0.32 22.57
C THR A 339 -7.05 0.89 22.85
N HIS A 340 -6.48 2.08 22.81
CA HIS A 340 -7.16 3.35 23.01
C HIS A 340 -7.57 3.99 21.67
N LEU A 341 -8.87 4.21 21.49
CA LEU A 341 -9.40 5.05 20.42
C LEU A 341 -9.27 6.54 20.77
N GLN A 342 -9.36 7.38 19.75
CA GLN A 342 -9.17 8.83 19.84
C GLN A 342 -10.39 9.53 20.43
N THR A 343 -10.51 9.57 21.76
CA THR A 343 -11.64 10.21 22.45
C THR A 343 -11.31 11.59 23.02
N ALA A 344 -12.34 12.44 23.13
CA ALA A 344 -12.29 13.74 23.79
C ALA A 344 -13.60 14.04 24.52
N LYS A 345 -13.52 14.64 25.72
CA LYS A 345 -14.66 15.28 26.39
C LYS A 345 -14.85 16.68 25.79
N VAL A 346 -16.09 17.01 25.45
CA VAL A 346 -16.46 18.28 24.80
C VAL A 346 -17.80 18.78 25.34
N PHE A 347 -17.96 20.10 25.43
CA PHE A 347 -19.26 20.72 25.66
C PHE A 347 -19.95 20.96 24.33
N ILE A 348 -21.23 20.55 24.22
CA ILE A 348 -22.11 20.93 23.12
C ILE A 348 -23.03 22.04 23.59
N THR A 349 -23.11 23.14 22.83
CA THR A 349 -24.04 24.23 23.09
C THR A 349 -25.24 24.14 22.13
N GLY A 350 -26.45 24.05 22.67
CA GLY A 350 -27.69 24.14 21.90
C GLY A 350 -28.07 25.59 21.57
N PRO A 351 -28.94 25.83 20.56
CA PRO A 351 -29.38 27.19 20.19
C PRO A 351 -30.16 27.93 21.29
N THR A 352 -30.62 27.21 22.33
CA THR A 352 -31.24 27.76 23.54
C THR A 352 -30.22 28.24 24.59
N GLY A 353 -28.92 28.12 24.32
CA GLY A 353 -27.84 28.42 25.29
C GLY A 353 -27.56 27.29 26.28
N ILE A 354 -28.34 26.20 26.26
CA ILE A 354 -28.12 25.02 27.12
C ILE A 354 -26.84 24.30 26.67
N THR A 355 -25.87 24.19 27.57
CA THR A 355 -24.63 23.44 27.35
C THR A 355 -24.69 22.07 28.01
N LYS A 356 -24.30 21.01 27.30
CA LYS A 356 -24.13 19.67 27.87
C LYS A 356 -22.75 19.11 27.60
N LEU A 357 -22.07 18.63 28.64
CA LEU A 357 -20.84 17.86 28.54
C LEU A 357 -21.15 16.49 27.92
N THR A 358 -20.32 16.03 26.99
CA THR A 358 -20.39 14.66 26.45
C THR A 358 -19.01 14.19 25.96
N ARG A 359 -18.93 12.93 25.52
CA ARG A 359 -17.72 12.31 24.97
C ARG A 359 -17.89 12.12 23.45
N CYS A 360 -16.90 12.59 22.70
CA CYS A 360 -16.79 12.35 21.26
C CYS A 360 -15.62 11.41 20.92
N ILE A 361 -15.70 10.79 19.74
CA ILE A 361 -14.62 10.03 19.11
C ILE A 361 -14.24 10.68 17.78
N LEU A 362 -12.95 10.72 17.47
CA LEU A 362 -12.42 11.14 16.18
C LEU A 362 -12.11 9.89 15.36
N ASP A 363 -12.75 9.75 14.20
CA ASP A 363 -12.60 8.60 13.31
C ASP A 363 -12.35 9.06 11.88
N GLY A 364 -11.07 9.08 11.48
CA GLY A 364 -10.65 9.38 10.12
C GLY A 364 -11.07 8.32 9.08
N GLY A 365 -11.58 7.15 9.51
CA GLY A 365 -12.17 6.14 8.64
C GLY A 365 -13.63 6.43 8.27
N SER A 366 -14.34 7.24 9.05
CA SER A 366 -15.71 7.65 8.73
C SER A 366 -15.71 8.81 7.72
N GLN A 367 -16.53 8.70 6.67
CA GLN A 367 -16.70 9.77 5.67
C GLN A 367 -17.55 10.95 6.16
N SER A 368 -18.25 10.81 7.29
CA SER A 368 -19.15 11.85 7.80
C SER A 368 -19.24 11.83 9.33
N SER A 369 -19.55 12.99 9.90
CA SER A 369 -19.77 13.16 11.34
C SER A 369 -21.20 12.78 11.76
N PHE A 370 -21.35 12.21 12.96
CA PHE A 370 -22.62 11.73 13.52
C PHE A 370 -22.83 12.20 14.96
N VAL A 371 -24.09 12.35 15.38
CA VAL A 371 -24.50 12.75 16.75
C VAL A 371 -25.67 11.90 17.22
N SER A 372 -25.75 11.57 18.52
CA SER A 372 -26.84 10.75 19.06
C SER A 372 -28.19 11.46 18.91
N THR A 373 -29.24 10.73 18.52
CA THR A 373 -30.62 11.26 18.45
C THR A 373 -31.04 11.91 19.77
N ARG A 374 -30.63 11.32 20.91
CA ARG A 374 -30.85 11.87 22.25
C ARG A 374 -30.27 13.28 22.43
N LEU A 375 -29.09 13.59 21.90
CA LEU A 375 -28.51 14.93 21.98
C LEU A 375 -29.24 15.94 21.10
N VAL A 376 -29.67 15.51 19.91
CA VAL A 376 -30.46 16.35 18.99
C VAL A 376 -31.73 16.84 19.70
N ASP A 377 -32.46 15.93 20.32
CA ASP A 377 -33.74 16.23 20.94
C ASP A 377 -33.58 16.99 22.28
N VAL A 378 -32.62 16.59 23.14
CA VAL A 378 -32.39 17.24 24.45
C VAL A 378 -31.86 18.67 24.34
N LEU A 379 -31.00 18.95 23.35
CA LEU A 379 -30.44 20.29 23.15
C LEU A 379 -31.22 21.11 22.10
N ASN A 380 -32.29 20.54 21.54
CA ASN A 380 -33.08 21.10 20.44
C ASN A 380 -32.19 21.63 19.30
N LEU A 381 -31.26 20.78 18.83
CA LEU A 381 -30.24 21.17 17.87
C LEU A 381 -30.86 21.57 16.51
N LYS A 382 -30.34 22.64 15.92
CA LYS A 382 -30.89 23.19 14.67
C LYS A 382 -30.69 22.20 13.51
N VAL A 383 -31.81 21.63 13.03
CA VAL A 383 -31.85 20.83 11.81
C VAL A 383 -31.57 21.72 10.60
N ILE A 384 -30.58 21.33 9.79
CA ILE A 384 -30.17 21.99 8.54
C ILE A 384 -30.95 21.38 7.36
N SER A 385 -31.02 20.06 7.33
CA SER A 385 -31.67 19.25 6.30
C SER A 385 -32.10 17.90 6.87
N THR A 386 -32.99 17.21 6.19
CA THR A 386 -33.24 15.78 6.40
C THR A 386 -32.84 15.07 5.13
N ASP A 387 -31.78 14.27 5.20
CA ASP A 387 -31.16 13.63 4.04
C ASP A 387 -31.33 12.11 4.15
N ASN A 388 -31.62 11.44 3.04
CA ASN A 388 -31.64 9.98 2.98
C ASN A 388 -30.20 9.47 3.02
N LEU A 389 -29.82 8.83 4.11
CA LEU A 389 -28.46 8.37 4.34
C LEU A 389 -28.39 6.84 4.37
N GLU A 390 -27.41 6.30 3.65
CA GLU A 390 -27.02 4.91 3.72
C GLU A 390 -25.69 4.81 4.48
N VAL A 391 -25.68 4.13 5.63
CA VAL A 391 -24.47 3.96 6.45
C VAL A 391 -23.89 2.57 6.21
N ARG A 392 -22.66 2.52 5.69
CA ARG A 392 -21.90 1.28 5.46
C ARG A 392 -20.60 1.31 6.29
N GLY A 393 -20.34 0.23 7.02
CA GLY A 393 -19.08 0.01 7.73
C GLY A 393 -18.24 -1.08 7.08
N PHE A 394 -16.99 -1.23 7.53
CA PHE A 394 -16.18 -2.40 7.16
C PHE A 394 -16.93 -3.68 7.60
N GLU A 395 -17.11 -4.62 6.68
CA GLU A 395 -17.91 -5.86 6.84
C GLU A 395 -19.45 -5.72 7.01
N SER A 396 -20.05 -4.52 6.88
CA SER A 396 -21.53 -4.43 6.89
C SER A 396 -22.13 -4.91 5.57
N HIS A 397 -22.93 -5.97 5.59
CA HIS A 397 -23.56 -6.58 4.40
C HIS A 397 -25.03 -6.21 4.18
N SER A 398 -25.59 -5.32 4.99
CA SER A 398 -26.92 -4.75 4.80
C SER A 398 -26.94 -3.31 5.28
N SER A 399 -27.47 -2.40 4.46
CA SER A 399 -27.59 -0.98 4.75
C SER A 399 -28.93 -0.47 4.24
N GLU A 400 -29.87 -0.26 5.14
CA GLU A 400 -31.12 0.42 4.82
C GLU A 400 -30.85 1.92 4.62
N THR A 401 -31.32 2.48 3.51
CA THR A 401 -31.35 3.92 3.34
C THR A 401 -32.46 4.48 4.22
N GLN A 402 -32.12 5.27 5.23
CA GLN A 402 -33.09 5.89 6.13
C GLN A 402 -32.95 7.42 6.12
N PRO A 403 -34.06 8.18 6.21
CA PRO A 403 -33.99 9.62 6.39
C PRO A 403 -33.35 9.95 7.74
N ARG A 404 -32.34 10.82 7.74
CA ARG A 404 -31.64 11.29 8.94
C ARG A 404 -31.60 12.81 8.95
N ARG A 405 -32.01 13.42 10.07
CA ARG A 405 -31.80 14.85 10.35
C ARG A 405 -30.30 15.13 10.39
N ARG A 406 -29.84 16.07 9.57
CA ARG A 406 -28.51 16.68 9.66
C ARG A 406 -28.65 17.94 10.51
N VAL A 407 -27.90 18.05 11.60
CA VAL A 407 -27.95 19.18 12.53
C VAL A 407 -26.65 19.98 12.54
N GLN A 408 -26.74 21.26 12.88
CA GLN A 408 -25.58 22.07 13.24
C GLN A 408 -25.31 21.96 14.74
N LEU A 409 -24.05 21.78 15.11
CA LEU A 409 -23.59 21.78 16.50
C LEU A 409 -22.30 22.59 16.66
N GLU A 410 -22.06 23.07 17.88
CA GLU A 410 -20.81 23.71 18.28
C GLU A 410 -20.21 22.92 19.45
N LEU A 411 -18.99 22.42 19.24
CA LEU A 411 -18.20 21.71 20.24
C LEU A 411 -17.18 22.66 20.84
N SER A 412 -17.10 22.76 22.16
CA SER A 412 -16.03 23.49 22.85
C SER A 412 -15.23 22.61 23.81
N SER A 413 -13.96 23.00 23.99
CA SER A 413 -13.01 22.32 24.86
C SER A 413 -13.36 22.45 26.34
N ILE A 414 -13.11 21.41 27.13
CA ILE A 414 -13.24 21.48 28.60
C ILE A 414 -12.14 22.34 29.28
N TRP A 415 -11.11 22.76 28.53
CA TRP A 415 -9.89 23.36 29.09
C TRP A 415 -9.62 24.82 28.72
N ASN A 416 -10.28 25.31 27.68
CA ASN A 416 -10.06 26.63 27.06
C ASN A 416 -11.32 27.04 26.27
N LYS A 417 -11.35 28.28 25.78
CA LYS A 417 -12.47 28.80 24.97
C LYS A 417 -12.41 28.40 23.48
N SER A 418 -11.64 27.37 23.10
CA SER A 418 -11.60 26.90 21.71
C SER A 418 -12.87 26.13 21.39
N SER A 419 -13.58 26.55 20.34
CA SER A 419 -14.73 25.84 19.79
C SER A 419 -14.59 25.56 18.29
N VAL A 420 -15.38 24.62 17.81
CA VAL A 420 -15.55 24.28 16.40
C VAL A 420 -17.03 24.08 16.10
N SER A 421 -17.54 24.72 15.07
CA SER A 421 -18.89 24.45 14.54
C SER A 421 -18.78 23.43 13.41
N LEU A 422 -19.60 22.38 13.47
CA LEU A 422 -19.67 21.33 12.48
C LEU A 422 -21.12 20.88 12.24
N SER A 423 -21.33 20.17 11.14
CA SER A 423 -22.63 19.52 10.84
C SER A 423 -22.51 18.01 10.99
N ALA A 424 -23.46 17.38 11.68
CA ALA A 424 -23.48 15.93 11.85
C ALA A 424 -24.87 15.35 11.56
N PHE A 425 -24.91 14.09 11.13
CA PHE A 425 -26.15 13.33 10.97
C PHE A 425 -26.59 12.71 12.29
N GLU A 426 -27.90 12.67 12.55
CA GLU A 426 -28.41 11.92 13.70
C GLU A 426 -28.14 10.42 13.56
N SER A 427 -27.79 9.78 14.66
CA SER A 427 -27.62 8.34 14.77
C SER A 427 -28.34 7.79 15.98
N SER A 428 -29.01 6.66 15.75
CA SER A 428 -29.70 5.86 16.76
C SER A 428 -28.78 4.84 17.43
N ASN A 429 -27.52 4.73 16.99
CA ASN A 429 -26.58 3.75 17.51
C ASN A 429 -25.98 4.22 18.84
N THR A 430 -26.12 3.40 19.88
CA THR A 430 -25.44 3.57 21.16
C THR A 430 -24.05 2.95 21.12
N TYR A 431 -23.01 3.77 21.21
CA TYR A 431 -21.63 3.30 21.34
C TYR A 431 -21.37 2.81 22.77
N ALA A 432 -20.74 1.62 22.90
CA ALA A 432 -20.28 1.12 24.18
C ALA A 432 -19.25 2.10 24.81
N PRO A 433 -19.21 2.25 26.15
CA PRO A 433 -18.23 3.11 26.79
C PRO A 433 -16.81 2.59 26.56
N HIS A 434 -15.92 3.47 26.12
CA HIS A 434 -14.51 3.15 25.91
C HIS A 434 -13.75 3.13 27.24
N GLN A 435 -12.77 2.24 27.39
CA GLN A 435 -11.84 2.27 28.53
C GLN A 435 -11.14 3.64 28.62
N THR A 436 -11.17 4.22 29.82
CA THR A 436 -10.66 5.57 30.11
C THR A 436 -9.13 5.64 30.03
N VAL A 437 -8.59 6.87 29.98
CA VAL A 437 -7.13 7.06 30.04
C VAL A 437 -6.55 6.48 31.34
N PRO A 438 -5.54 5.60 31.26
CA PRO A 438 -4.91 5.00 32.44
C PRO A 438 -4.33 6.01 33.45
N THR A 439 -4.27 5.59 34.72
CA THR A 439 -3.82 6.43 35.85
C THR A 439 -2.39 6.92 35.71
N ASP A 440 -1.48 6.08 35.21
CA ASP A 440 -0.06 6.41 34.96
C ASP A 440 0.09 7.47 33.86
N ILE A 441 -0.67 7.39 32.78
CA ILE A 441 -0.70 8.41 31.72
C ILE A 441 -1.29 9.72 32.25
N THR A 442 -2.30 9.65 33.13
CA THR A 442 -2.87 10.81 33.80
C THR A 442 -1.84 11.48 34.73
N LEU A 443 -1.03 10.72 35.45
CA LEU A 443 0.07 11.22 36.28
C LEU A 443 1.18 11.85 35.42
N PHE A 444 1.59 11.21 34.32
CA PHE A 444 2.54 11.75 33.35
C PHE A 444 2.09 13.09 32.78
N ALA A 445 0.82 13.16 32.34
CA ALA A 445 0.24 14.37 31.78
C ALA A 445 0.25 15.53 32.80
N ARG A 446 -0.09 15.25 34.07
CA ARG A 446 0.02 16.21 35.17
C ARG A 446 1.47 16.68 35.38
N GLN A 447 2.44 15.76 35.47
CA GLN A 447 3.86 16.10 35.63
C GLN A 447 4.41 16.97 34.48
N LYS A 448 4.04 16.65 33.23
CA LYS A 448 4.47 17.38 32.02
C LYS A 448 3.57 18.57 31.65
N LYS A 449 2.62 18.96 32.52
CA LYS A 449 1.65 20.05 32.32
C LYS A 449 0.83 19.94 31.00
N LEU A 450 0.51 18.72 30.59
CA LEU A 450 -0.29 18.41 29.39
C LEU A 450 -1.77 18.26 29.77
N LYS A 451 -2.64 19.03 29.11
CA LYS A 451 -4.09 18.91 29.25
C LYS A 451 -4.62 17.80 28.34
N LEU A 452 -5.04 16.67 28.90
CA LEU A 452 -5.59 15.53 28.14
C LEU A 452 -7.01 15.84 27.67
N ALA A 453 -7.35 15.49 26.43
CA ALA A 453 -8.68 15.76 25.87
C ALA A 453 -9.80 14.94 26.53
N ASP A 454 -9.49 13.75 27.07
CA ASP A 454 -10.41 12.89 27.83
C ASP A 454 -9.78 12.46 29.17
N PRO A 455 -9.75 13.33 30.19
CA PRO A 455 -9.14 13.03 31.48
C PRO A 455 -9.96 11.99 32.26
N TYR A 456 -9.27 11.07 32.93
CA TYR A 456 -9.89 10.07 33.78
C TYR A 456 -10.34 10.64 35.14
N GLU A 457 -11.60 10.36 35.45
CA GLU A 457 -12.22 10.58 36.77
C GLU A 457 -12.89 9.25 37.19
N LYS A 458 -12.90 8.96 38.50
CA LYS A 458 -13.22 7.62 39.04
C LYS A 458 -14.65 7.11 38.76
N THR A 459 -15.51 7.92 38.15
CA THR A 459 -16.94 7.70 37.93
C THR A 459 -17.32 7.55 36.45
N ASP A 460 -16.37 7.65 35.51
CA ASP A 460 -16.69 8.06 34.13
C ASP A 460 -16.88 6.95 33.08
N ASN A 461 -17.96 6.18 33.20
CA ASN A 461 -18.39 5.23 32.17
C ASN A 461 -19.35 5.86 31.12
N TRP A 462 -19.01 7.06 30.62
CA TRP A 462 -19.87 7.84 29.70
C TRP A 462 -19.87 7.22 28.29
N PRO A 463 -21.04 7.06 27.65
CA PRO A 463 -21.11 6.62 26.25
C PRO A 463 -20.55 7.69 25.31
N ILE A 464 -20.04 7.27 24.16
CA ILE A 464 -19.71 8.19 23.07
C ILE A 464 -21.02 8.62 22.42
N GLU A 465 -21.29 9.93 22.36
CA GLU A 465 -22.52 10.46 21.76
C GLU A 465 -22.27 11.26 20.46
N VAL A 466 -21.01 11.51 20.10
CA VAL A 466 -20.62 12.22 18.87
C VAL A 466 -19.45 11.49 18.19
N LEU A 467 -19.53 11.31 16.88
CA LEU A 467 -18.43 10.85 16.03
C LEU A 467 -18.04 11.98 15.08
N ILE A 468 -16.75 12.32 15.05
CA ILE A 468 -16.17 13.31 14.13
C ILE A 468 -15.46 12.54 13.01
N GLY A 469 -16.06 12.59 11.81
CA GLY A 469 -15.53 11.93 10.62
C GLY A 469 -14.46 12.75 9.90
N ALA A 470 -13.91 12.21 8.82
CA ALA A 470 -12.93 12.85 7.95
C ALA A 470 -13.39 14.21 7.37
N ASP A 471 -14.70 14.48 7.37
CA ASP A 471 -15.31 15.76 6.99
C ASP A 471 -14.92 16.93 7.92
N PHE A 472 -14.67 16.66 9.21
CA PHE A 472 -14.25 17.67 10.20
C PHE A 472 -13.01 17.27 11.03
N TYR A 473 -12.49 16.05 10.88
CA TYR A 473 -11.33 15.52 11.63
C TYR A 473 -10.13 16.47 11.62
N TRP A 474 -9.70 16.91 10.43
CA TRP A 474 -8.55 17.80 10.28
C TRP A 474 -8.78 19.24 10.76
N THR A 475 -10.03 19.63 11.01
CA THR A 475 -10.39 20.91 11.64
C THR A 475 -10.22 20.87 13.16
N VAL A 476 -10.25 19.68 13.76
CA VAL A 476 -10.08 19.45 15.21
C VAL A 476 -8.61 19.22 15.59
N MET A 477 -7.85 18.58 14.70
CA MET A 477 -6.41 18.33 14.86
C MET A 477 -5.59 19.61 14.69
N THR A 478 -4.44 19.71 15.37
CA THR A 478 -3.56 20.89 15.30
C THR A 478 -2.19 20.56 14.72
N VAL A 479 -1.50 21.55 14.14
CA VAL A 479 -0.17 21.44 13.52
C VAL A 479 1.00 21.15 14.50
N LYS A 480 0.72 20.87 15.78
CA LYS A 480 1.77 20.49 16.74
C LYS A 480 2.19 19.03 16.52
N PRO A 481 3.46 18.66 16.74
CA PRO A 481 3.90 17.29 16.58
C PRO A 481 3.26 16.36 17.65
N PRO A 482 2.90 15.11 17.30
CA PRO A 482 2.44 14.12 18.26
C PRO A 482 3.58 13.65 19.17
N LYS A 483 3.24 13.31 20.42
CA LYS A 483 4.19 12.80 21.42
C LYS A 483 3.99 11.30 21.58
N LYS A 484 4.95 10.50 21.10
CA LYS A 484 4.98 9.05 21.39
C LYS A 484 5.21 8.83 22.89
N LEU A 485 4.40 7.97 23.51
CA LEU A 485 4.61 7.47 24.88
C LEU A 485 5.33 6.11 24.86
N THR A 486 5.00 5.30 23.86
CA THR A 486 5.72 4.10 23.42
C THR A 486 5.68 4.07 21.89
N GLU A 487 6.37 3.12 21.24
CA GLU A 487 5.55 2.04 20.69
C GLU A 487 4.42 2.39 19.72
N SER A 488 3.34 1.67 20.03
CA SER A 488 2.00 1.76 19.50
C SER A 488 1.12 2.76 20.26
N LEU A 489 1.63 3.56 21.21
CA LEU A 489 0.83 4.49 22.05
C LEU A 489 1.30 5.95 21.95
N VAL A 490 0.41 6.85 21.52
CA VAL A 490 0.74 8.22 21.15
C VAL A 490 -0.26 9.23 21.72
N LEU A 491 0.23 10.41 22.15
CA LEU A 491 -0.57 11.59 22.45
C LEU A 491 -0.57 12.55 21.25
N MET A 492 -1.73 12.82 20.67
CA MET A 492 -1.89 13.73 19.53
C MET A 492 -2.52 15.07 19.95
N PRO A 493 -2.07 16.22 19.41
CA PRO A 493 -2.57 17.52 19.84
C PRO A 493 -3.78 17.99 19.01
N SER A 494 -4.89 18.27 19.70
CA SER A 494 -6.13 18.81 19.14
C SER A 494 -6.54 20.13 19.81
N ILE A 495 -7.55 20.82 19.27
CA ILE A 495 -8.17 21.99 19.91
C ILE A 495 -8.79 21.67 21.28
N PHE A 496 -9.20 20.41 21.51
CA PHE A 496 -9.75 19.93 22.78
C PHE A 496 -8.68 19.49 23.79
N GLY A 497 -7.41 19.43 23.39
CA GLY A 497 -6.29 18.96 24.22
C GLY A 497 -5.50 17.80 23.59
N TRP A 498 -4.70 17.11 24.40
CA TRP A 498 -3.92 15.95 23.97
C TRP A 498 -4.79 14.68 24.01
N ILE A 499 -5.08 14.12 22.83
CA ILE A 499 -5.85 12.88 22.64
C ILE A 499 -4.92 11.68 22.74
N LEU A 500 -5.29 10.66 23.51
CA LEU A 500 -4.57 9.39 23.56
C LEU A 500 -5.02 8.47 22.41
N SER A 501 -4.08 7.79 21.75
CA SER A 501 -4.39 6.88 20.65
C SER A 501 -3.40 5.71 20.60
N GLY A 502 -3.93 4.52 20.30
CA GLY A 502 -3.14 3.33 19.98
C GLY A 502 -3.05 2.29 21.10
N SER A 503 -2.21 1.27 20.92
CA SER A 503 -2.20 0.05 21.74
C SER A 503 -1.21 0.12 22.91
N ARG A 504 -1.56 -0.53 24.03
CA ARG A 504 -0.77 -0.63 25.25
C ARG A 504 -0.41 -2.10 25.49
N SER A 505 0.88 -2.42 25.39
CA SER A 505 1.47 -3.68 25.86
C SER A 505 1.67 -3.66 27.39
N MET A 506 1.86 -4.82 28.02
CA MET A 506 1.85 -5.00 29.49
C MET A 506 2.99 -4.31 30.28
N THR A 507 3.91 -3.61 29.62
CA THR A 507 4.98 -2.86 30.28
C THR A 507 4.45 -1.62 30.99
N ASN A 508 4.63 -1.53 32.31
CA ASN A 508 4.43 -0.27 33.05
C ASN A 508 5.39 0.80 32.52
N ILE A 509 4.88 2.03 32.32
CA ILE A 509 5.70 3.18 31.92
C ILE A 509 6.62 3.53 33.10
N LYS A 510 7.91 3.19 33.00
CA LYS A 510 8.92 3.60 33.99
C LYS A 510 9.20 5.10 33.85
N PHE A 511 8.96 5.86 34.91
CA PHE A 511 9.17 7.31 34.95
C PHE A 511 10.56 7.64 35.48
N ASP A 512 11.60 7.38 34.69
CA ASP A 512 12.95 7.81 35.08
C ASP A 512 13.08 9.33 35.01
N LYS A 513 13.45 9.91 36.16
CA LYS A 513 13.70 11.34 36.30
C LYS A 513 15.09 11.69 35.75
N THR A 514 15.22 11.91 34.45
CA THR A 514 16.01 13.00 33.82
C THR A 514 16.04 12.85 32.30
N SER A 515 16.24 13.98 31.61
CA SER A 515 16.61 14.09 30.20
C SER A 515 15.60 13.57 29.16
N ALA A 516 15.21 14.45 28.23
CA ALA A 516 14.39 14.09 27.09
C ALA A 516 15.25 13.48 25.98
N ILE A 517 15.16 12.16 25.77
CA ILE A 517 15.65 11.49 24.57
C ILE A 517 14.50 10.63 24.01
N GLN A 518 14.26 10.77 22.71
CA GLN A 518 13.06 10.28 22.02
C GLN A 518 13.27 8.84 21.51
N ASN A 519 13.30 7.87 22.43
CA ASN A 519 13.51 6.47 22.09
C ASN A 519 12.24 5.82 21.50
N ILE A 520 12.30 5.53 20.20
CA ILE A 520 11.51 4.50 19.51
C ILE A 520 12.18 3.16 19.83
N CYS A 521 11.43 2.12 20.18
CA CYS A 521 11.95 0.86 20.72
C CYS A 521 11.07 -0.32 20.27
N THR A 522 11.16 -0.68 18.98
CA THR A 522 10.36 -1.74 18.37
C THR A 522 10.54 -3.09 19.08
N ASP A 523 9.45 -3.83 19.25
CA ASP A 523 9.49 -5.22 19.75
C ASP A 523 10.18 -6.10 18.68
N LYS A 524 11.47 -6.39 18.91
CA LYS A 524 12.43 -6.81 17.88
C LYS A 524 12.24 -8.20 17.26
N VAL A 525 11.49 -9.11 17.88
CA VAL A 525 11.77 -10.55 17.69
C VAL A 525 11.22 -11.18 16.40
N THR A 526 10.15 -10.64 15.79
CA THR A 526 9.55 -11.22 14.56
C THR A 526 9.64 -10.33 13.33
N LEU A 527 9.47 -9.01 13.48
CA LEU A 527 9.61 -8.09 12.34
C LEU A 527 11.05 -7.96 11.85
N GLN A 528 12.07 -8.19 12.70
CA GLN A 528 13.46 -8.07 12.28
C GLN A 528 13.78 -8.88 11.04
N LYS A 529 13.27 -10.11 10.89
CA LYS A 529 13.65 -10.95 9.74
C LYS A 529 13.03 -10.46 8.43
N GLU A 530 11.77 -10.07 8.43
CA GLU A 530 11.09 -9.56 7.23
C GLU A 530 11.55 -8.13 6.88
N ASP A 531 11.77 -7.25 7.87
CA ASP A 531 12.35 -5.92 7.63
C ASP A 531 13.85 -6.01 7.28
N GLU A 532 14.62 -6.98 7.79
CA GLU A 532 15.99 -7.24 7.34
C GLU A 532 16.00 -7.87 5.96
N ASP A 533 15.08 -8.78 5.60
CA ASP A 533 14.99 -9.31 4.24
C ASP A 533 14.56 -8.22 3.24
N VAL A 534 13.63 -7.33 3.61
CA VAL A 534 13.22 -6.17 2.80
C VAL A 534 14.31 -5.10 2.76
N ARG A 535 15.03 -4.83 3.85
CA ARG A 535 16.21 -3.93 3.83
C ARG A 535 17.37 -4.54 3.09
N THR A 536 17.59 -5.85 3.16
CA THR A 536 18.64 -6.55 2.41
C THR A 536 18.28 -6.58 0.94
N PHE A 537 17.01 -6.78 0.59
CA PHE A 537 16.51 -6.59 -0.76
C PHE A 537 16.69 -5.14 -1.24
N TRP A 538 16.37 -4.13 -0.42
CA TRP A 538 16.61 -2.73 -0.75
C TRP A 538 18.10 -2.34 -0.77
N ASP A 539 18.97 -3.01 -0.01
CA ASP A 539 20.41 -2.79 0.01
C ASP A 539 21.09 -3.47 -1.19
N LEU A 540 20.58 -4.62 -1.61
CA LEU A 540 20.87 -5.27 -2.91
C LEU A 540 20.35 -4.40 -4.08
N GLU A 541 19.22 -3.70 -3.93
CA GLU A 541 18.78 -2.68 -4.89
C GLU A 541 19.56 -1.36 -4.79
N ALA A 542 20.16 -1.02 -3.65
CA ALA A 542 20.85 0.25 -3.37
C ALA A 542 22.36 0.19 -3.65
N LEU A 543 22.73 -0.40 -4.79
CA LEU A 543 24.03 -0.30 -5.48
C LEU A 543 25.32 -0.68 -4.71
N GLY A 544 25.27 -0.98 -3.41
CA GLY A 544 26.46 -0.91 -2.55
C GLY A 544 27.02 0.51 -2.43
N ILE A 545 26.26 1.52 -2.87
CA ILE A 545 26.66 2.93 -2.89
C ILE A 545 25.54 3.69 -2.18
N LYS A 546 25.68 3.78 -0.87
CA LYS A 546 24.86 4.66 -0.04
C LYS A 546 25.67 5.93 0.21
N VAL A 547 25.10 7.09 -0.11
CA VAL A 547 25.51 8.32 0.58
C VAL A 547 25.32 8.05 2.07
N SER A 548 26.33 8.37 2.86
CA SER A 548 26.45 8.01 4.27
C SER A 548 25.29 8.55 5.11
N GLN A 549 24.18 7.81 5.14
CA GLN A 549 23.38 7.70 6.34
C GLN A 549 24.30 7.05 7.36
N GLU A 550 24.70 7.82 8.37
CA GLU A 550 25.21 7.27 9.62
C GLU A 550 24.21 6.18 10.05
N LYS A 551 24.62 4.92 9.98
CA LYS A 551 23.82 3.82 10.54
C LYS A 551 23.74 4.10 12.03
N GLU A 552 22.63 4.68 12.49
CA GLU A 552 22.41 5.00 13.90
C GLU A 552 22.84 3.79 14.73
N MET A 553 23.93 3.96 15.48
CA MET A 553 24.57 2.83 16.15
C MET A 553 23.54 2.20 17.09
N SER A 554 23.29 0.89 16.90
CA SER A 554 22.24 0.19 17.64
C SER A 554 22.47 0.37 19.15
N THR A 555 21.40 0.37 19.95
CA THR A 555 21.54 0.52 21.41
C THR A 555 22.48 -0.54 21.99
N LEU A 556 22.41 -1.77 21.47
CA LEU A 556 23.32 -2.87 21.79
C LEU A 556 24.78 -2.53 21.42
N ASN A 557 25.05 -2.06 20.20
CA ASN A 557 26.43 -1.73 19.80
C ASN A 557 27.00 -0.54 20.59
N ARG A 558 26.15 0.43 20.98
CA ARG A 558 26.54 1.53 21.88
C ARG A 558 26.85 1.02 23.30
N GLU A 559 26.06 0.06 23.80
CA GLU A 559 26.36 -0.60 25.08
C GLU A 559 27.67 -1.40 25.02
N ILE A 560 27.93 -2.15 23.93
CA ILE A 560 29.17 -2.92 23.74
C ILE A 560 30.39 -2.00 23.63
N LEU A 561 30.31 -0.91 22.84
CA LEU A 561 31.37 0.10 22.77
C LEU A 561 31.64 0.72 24.14
N LYS A 562 30.58 1.07 24.89
CA LYS A 562 30.73 1.59 26.24
C LYS A 562 31.42 0.57 27.16
N GLN A 563 30.98 -0.69 27.14
CA GLN A 563 31.61 -1.78 27.92
C GLN A 563 33.09 -1.97 27.54
N PHE A 564 33.44 -1.82 26.26
CA PHE A 564 34.83 -1.84 25.82
C PHE A 564 35.61 -0.68 26.47
N HIS A 565 35.20 0.57 26.31
CA HIS A 565 35.93 1.71 26.90
C HIS A 565 35.94 1.69 28.45
N ASP A 566 34.87 1.22 29.10
CA ASP A 566 34.78 1.09 30.56
C ASP A 566 35.74 0.00 31.10
N SER A 567 36.11 -1.01 30.29
CA SER A 567 36.99 -2.13 30.69
C SER A 567 38.41 -2.06 30.13
N TYR A 568 38.62 -1.36 29.01
CA TYR A 568 39.89 -1.26 28.29
C TYR A 568 40.98 -0.62 29.16
N LYS A 569 42.14 -1.27 29.22
CA LYS A 569 43.31 -0.81 29.98
C LYS A 569 44.58 -0.97 29.16
N VAL A 570 45.58 -0.16 29.46
CA VAL A 570 46.96 -0.37 28.97
C VAL A 570 47.82 -0.72 30.18
N ILE A 571 48.40 -1.93 30.17
CA ILE A 571 49.26 -2.46 31.23
C ILE A 571 50.57 -2.89 30.56
N ASP A 572 51.70 -2.39 31.05
CA ASP A 572 53.05 -2.66 30.52
C ASP A 572 53.16 -2.47 28.99
N GLY A 573 52.55 -1.39 28.49
CA GLY A 573 52.49 -1.06 27.06
C GLY A 573 51.56 -1.94 26.22
N ARG A 574 50.96 -2.99 26.78
CA ARG A 574 50.00 -3.88 26.10
C ARG A 574 48.56 -3.49 26.39
N ARG A 575 47.70 -3.67 25.40
CA ARG A 575 46.26 -3.36 25.47
C ARG A 575 45.54 -4.58 26.03
N VAL A 576 44.83 -4.40 27.14
CA VAL A 576 44.04 -5.43 27.82
C VAL A 576 42.58 -5.23 27.43
N VAL A 577 41.96 -6.29 26.92
CA VAL A 577 40.58 -6.32 26.43
C VAL A 577 39.78 -7.42 27.12
N ASN A 578 38.49 -7.16 27.32
CA ASN A 578 37.52 -8.12 27.80
C ASN A 578 36.72 -8.72 26.64
N LEU A 579 36.22 -9.95 26.81
CA LEU A 579 35.29 -10.54 25.86
C LEU A 579 33.86 -9.96 26.08
N PRO A 580 33.15 -9.52 25.01
CA PRO A 580 31.81 -8.96 25.15
C PRO A 580 30.76 -10.08 25.28
N TRP A 581 30.39 -10.43 26.52
CA TRP A 581 29.42 -11.49 26.82
C TRP A 581 27.96 -11.06 26.64
N LYS A 582 27.11 -11.96 26.13
CA LYS A 582 25.64 -11.74 26.02
C LYS A 582 24.97 -11.82 27.40
N LYS A 583 24.16 -10.80 27.73
CA LYS A 583 23.48 -10.67 29.03
C LYS A 583 22.58 -11.86 29.39
N ASP A 584 21.92 -12.46 28.41
CA ASP A 584 20.92 -13.53 28.59
C ASP A 584 21.43 -14.93 28.19
N ARG A 585 22.74 -15.13 28.00
CA ARG A 585 23.32 -16.44 27.62
C ARG A 585 24.55 -16.79 28.45
N SER A 586 24.47 -17.91 29.15
CA SER A 586 25.60 -18.55 29.81
C SER A 586 26.06 -19.79 29.02
N LEU A 587 27.30 -20.22 29.25
CA LEU A 587 27.80 -21.48 28.72
C LEU A 587 27.06 -22.65 29.40
N SER A 588 26.33 -23.43 28.59
CA SER A 588 25.60 -24.63 29.05
C SER A 588 26.45 -25.90 29.08
N SER A 589 27.65 -25.84 28.51
CA SER A 589 28.66 -26.89 28.47
C SER A 589 30.01 -26.23 28.18
N ASP A 590 31.09 -26.83 28.66
CA ASP A 590 32.46 -26.36 28.46
C ASP A 590 33.09 -26.85 27.14
N ASN A 591 32.43 -27.74 26.38
CA ASN A 591 32.95 -28.36 25.15
C ASN A 591 34.25 -29.20 25.33
N TYR A 592 34.53 -29.71 26.56
CA TYR A 592 35.71 -30.52 26.85
C TYR A 592 35.75 -31.82 26.03
N ASP A 593 34.68 -32.63 26.07
CA ASP A 593 34.65 -33.95 25.43
C ASP A 593 34.86 -33.89 23.91
N VAL A 594 34.24 -32.92 23.25
CA VAL A 594 34.39 -32.69 21.81
C VAL A 594 35.82 -32.29 21.47
N SER A 595 36.43 -31.43 22.28
CA SER A 595 37.82 -31.02 22.13
C SER A 595 38.78 -32.19 22.33
N LEU A 596 38.54 -33.04 23.33
CA LEU A 596 39.32 -34.25 23.58
C LEU A 596 39.17 -35.29 22.46
N GLN A 597 37.97 -35.48 21.92
CA GLN A 597 37.74 -36.35 20.76
C GLN A 597 38.44 -35.82 19.50
N ARG A 598 38.43 -34.50 19.27
CA ARG A 598 39.17 -33.86 18.18
C ARG A 598 40.69 -34.00 18.37
N LEU A 599 41.22 -33.83 19.59
CA LEU A 599 42.65 -34.06 19.89
C LEU A 599 43.06 -35.52 19.68
N LYS A 600 42.28 -36.49 20.17
CA LYS A 600 42.52 -37.93 19.91
C LYS A 600 42.47 -38.27 18.41
N SER A 601 41.62 -37.58 17.65
CA SER A 601 41.55 -37.71 16.19
C SER A 601 42.73 -37.05 15.47
N LEU A 602 43.31 -35.99 16.03
CA LEU A 602 44.55 -35.37 15.57
C LEU A 602 45.76 -36.28 15.86
N GLN A 603 45.84 -36.88 17.06
CA GLN A 603 46.90 -37.83 17.43
C GLN A 603 46.98 -39.01 16.45
N LYS A 604 45.83 -39.53 15.98
CA LYS A 604 45.79 -40.56 14.92
C LYS A 604 46.41 -40.12 13.58
N LYS A 605 46.50 -38.81 13.30
CA LYS A 605 47.13 -38.23 12.10
C LYS A 605 48.63 -37.99 12.27
N PHE A 606 49.16 -37.95 13.50
CA PHE A 606 50.59 -37.84 13.79
C PHE A 606 51.41 -39.07 13.39
N LYS A 607 50.79 -40.10 12.80
CA LYS A 607 51.48 -41.13 12.00
C LYS A 607 52.34 -40.55 10.86
N ASN A 608 52.01 -39.35 10.38
CA ASN A 608 52.88 -38.57 9.51
C ASN A 608 53.77 -37.67 10.38
N THR A 609 55.07 -38.00 10.44
CA THR A 609 56.08 -37.30 11.26
C THR A 609 56.28 -35.85 10.85
N ASP A 610 56.22 -35.52 9.56
CA ASP A 610 56.39 -34.14 9.08
C ASP A 610 55.22 -33.26 9.53
N PHE A 611 54.00 -33.78 9.41
CA PHE A 611 52.79 -33.11 9.88
C PHE A 611 52.78 -32.96 11.41
N GLN A 612 53.27 -33.96 12.14
CA GLN A 612 53.47 -33.88 13.60
C GLN A 612 54.48 -32.77 13.95
N ASN A 613 55.66 -32.77 13.34
CA ASN A 613 56.71 -31.78 13.57
C ASN A 613 56.21 -30.35 13.33
N ILE A 614 55.54 -30.11 12.19
CA ILE A 614 54.95 -28.81 11.84
C ILE A 614 53.90 -28.37 12.88
N TYR A 615 53.08 -29.30 13.38
CA TYR A 615 52.08 -28.98 14.41
C TYR A 615 52.74 -28.63 15.75
N THR A 616 53.72 -29.43 16.17
CA THR A 616 54.49 -29.20 17.41
C THR A 616 55.21 -27.86 17.39
N GLU A 617 55.92 -27.55 16.30
CA GLU A 617 56.62 -26.28 16.12
C GLU A 617 55.67 -25.09 16.21
N LEU A 618 54.53 -25.15 15.50
CA LEU A 618 53.52 -24.10 15.55
C LEU A 618 52.89 -23.94 16.94
N MET A 619 52.66 -25.01 17.69
CA MET A 619 52.12 -24.90 19.05
C MET A 619 53.17 -24.41 20.06
N GLN A 620 54.42 -24.84 19.90
CA GLN A 620 55.53 -24.38 20.74
C GLN A 620 55.82 -22.89 20.52
N ASP A 621 55.60 -22.35 19.31
CA ASP A 621 55.68 -20.90 19.03
C ASP A 621 54.72 -20.08 19.92
N TYR A 622 53.49 -20.56 20.17
CA TYR A 622 52.54 -19.91 21.08
C TYR A 622 53.02 -19.96 22.55
N ILE A 623 53.64 -21.08 22.95
CA ILE A 623 54.14 -21.31 24.32
C ILE A 623 55.37 -20.43 24.58
N ASP A 624 56.40 -20.55 23.73
CA ASP A 624 57.67 -19.83 23.88
C ASP A 624 57.49 -18.30 23.79
N LYS A 625 56.48 -17.82 23.06
CA LYS A 625 56.12 -16.38 22.99
C LYS A 625 55.22 -15.89 24.14
N ASN A 626 54.91 -16.74 25.13
CA ASN A 626 53.99 -16.42 26.24
C ASN A 626 52.64 -15.87 25.74
N GLN A 627 52.11 -16.49 24.68
CA GLN A 627 50.78 -16.21 24.11
C GLN A 627 49.70 -17.11 24.72
N VAL A 628 50.11 -18.27 25.21
CA VAL A 628 49.32 -19.22 26.01
C VAL A 628 50.03 -19.51 27.32
N GLU A 629 49.28 -19.92 28.33
CA GLU A 629 49.77 -20.31 29.65
C GLU A 629 49.08 -21.63 30.07
N ILE A 630 49.68 -22.37 31.01
CA ILE A 630 49.01 -23.53 31.62
C ILE A 630 47.81 -23.01 32.42
N ALA A 631 46.64 -23.60 32.23
CA ALA A 631 45.44 -23.19 32.94
C ALA A 631 45.50 -23.63 34.42
N PRO A 632 45.00 -22.82 35.37
CA PRO A 632 44.93 -23.19 36.77
C PRO A 632 43.95 -24.36 36.98
N GLU A 633 44.25 -25.20 37.97
CA GLU A 633 43.43 -26.37 38.34
C GLU A 633 41.98 -25.98 38.59
N THR A 634 41.77 -24.94 39.40
CA THR A 634 40.48 -24.26 39.55
C THR A 634 40.37 -23.11 38.54
N PRO A 635 39.29 -23.03 37.74
CA PRO A 635 39.07 -21.88 36.87
C PRO A 635 38.79 -20.61 37.68
N VAL A 636 39.24 -19.47 37.19
CA VAL A 636 38.97 -18.15 37.78
C VAL A 636 37.48 -17.83 37.75
N ASN A 637 36.77 -18.36 36.74
CA ASN A 637 35.33 -18.26 36.62
C ASN A 637 34.74 -19.49 35.91
N GLU A 638 34.13 -20.41 36.68
CA GLU A 638 33.47 -21.61 36.16
C GLU A 638 32.43 -21.27 35.07
N SER A 639 31.65 -20.20 35.24
CA SER A 639 30.61 -19.79 34.28
C SER A 639 31.14 -19.26 32.93
N ARG A 640 32.45 -18.98 32.86
CA ARG A 640 33.18 -18.55 31.65
C ARG A 640 34.22 -19.59 31.20
N THR A 641 34.12 -20.85 31.63
CA THR A 641 35.09 -21.89 31.25
C THR A 641 34.69 -22.58 29.94
N PHE A 642 35.56 -22.59 28.94
CA PHE A 642 35.30 -23.23 27.64
C PHE A 642 36.57 -23.76 26.96
N TYR A 643 36.47 -24.95 26.37
CA TYR A 643 37.54 -25.64 25.66
C TYR A 643 37.38 -25.47 24.14
N LEU A 644 38.34 -24.76 23.55
CA LEU A 644 38.52 -24.60 22.12
C LEU A 644 39.20 -25.83 21.52
N SER A 645 38.55 -26.43 20.53
CA SER A 645 39.20 -27.43 19.68
C SER A 645 40.04 -26.74 18.59
N HIS A 646 41.11 -27.38 18.11
CA HIS A 646 42.06 -26.76 17.18
C HIS A 646 42.45 -27.69 16.02
N HIS A 647 42.73 -27.10 14.86
CA HIS A 647 43.16 -27.81 13.65
C HIS A 647 44.11 -26.93 12.82
N VAL A 648 44.88 -27.54 11.93
CA VAL A 648 45.80 -26.81 11.04
C VAL A 648 45.19 -26.58 9.66
N VAL A 649 45.33 -25.36 9.14
CA VAL A 649 44.98 -24.96 7.78
C VAL A 649 46.27 -24.74 6.97
N LYS A 650 46.31 -25.29 5.76
CA LYS A 650 47.43 -25.17 4.81
C LYS A 650 47.12 -24.07 3.78
N LYS A 651 47.96 -23.04 3.68
CA LYS A 651 47.86 -21.97 2.66
C LYS A 651 49.06 -22.05 1.72
N GLN A 652 48.82 -22.37 0.45
CA GLN A 652 49.83 -22.32 -0.61
C GLN A 652 49.87 -20.92 -1.22
N LYS A 653 51.07 -20.35 -1.38
CA LYS A 653 51.29 -19.09 -2.12
C LYS A 653 52.69 -19.12 -2.74
N ASN A 654 52.79 -19.00 -4.07
CA ASN A 654 54.03 -18.95 -4.85
C ASN A 654 55.11 -19.94 -4.38
N ASN A 655 54.88 -21.25 -4.57
CA ASN A 655 55.71 -22.38 -4.14
C ASN A 655 56.00 -22.53 -2.64
N ASN A 656 55.65 -21.56 -1.77
CA ASN A 656 55.80 -21.70 -0.32
C ASN A 656 54.50 -22.15 0.34
N THR A 657 54.60 -23.05 1.31
CA THR A 657 53.46 -23.60 2.06
C THR A 657 53.49 -23.07 3.48
N LYS A 658 52.56 -22.19 3.84
CA LYS A 658 52.41 -21.68 5.21
C LYS A 658 51.28 -22.42 5.93
N TYR A 659 51.61 -23.05 7.04
CA TYR A 659 50.64 -23.69 7.95
C TYR A 659 50.24 -22.71 9.06
N ARG A 660 49.00 -22.80 9.55
CA ARG A 660 48.49 -22.03 10.69
C ARG A 660 47.55 -22.90 11.53
N ILE A 661 47.64 -22.84 12.86
CA ILE A 661 46.65 -23.43 13.76
C ILE A 661 45.43 -22.48 13.84
N VAL A 662 44.23 -23.04 13.77
CA VAL A 662 42.96 -22.35 13.93
C VAL A 662 42.23 -22.95 15.12
N PHE A 663 41.82 -22.09 16.06
CA PHE A 663 41.05 -22.47 17.24
C PHE A 663 39.56 -22.22 16.95
N ASP A 664 38.76 -23.27 17.02
CA ASP A 664 37.38 -23.28 16.58
C ASP A 664 36.43 -22.90 17.72
N GLY A 665 36.21 -21.59 17.88
CA GLY A 665 35.23 -21.02 18.82
C GLY A 665 33.76 -21.27 18.45
N SER A 666 33.51 -21.91 17.30
CA SER A 666 32.19 -22.36 16.86
C SER A 666 31.96 -23.86 17.09
N SER A 667 32.96 -24.59 17.59
CA SER A 667 32.78 -25.99 18.04
C SER A 667 31.86 -26.03 19.27
N HIS A 668 30.93 -26.99 19.31
CA HIS A 668 30.08 -27.27 20.46
C HIS A 668 29.61 -28.73 20.47
N SER A 669 29.16 -29.21 21.63
CA SER A 669 28.42 -30.48 21.76
C SER A 669 27.03 -30.38 21.10
N PRO A 670 26.48 -31.46 20.51
CA PRO A 670 25.13 -31.44 19.94
C PRO A 670 24.08 -30.96 20.95
N GLY A 671 23.29 -29.95 20.58
CA GLY A 671 22.26 -29.35 21.44
C GLY A 671 22.76 -28.27 22.43
N HIS A 672 24.07 -28.06 22.55
CA HIS A 672 24.67 -26.98 23.36
C HIS A 672 25.11 -25.79 22.49
N GLN A 673 25.36 -24.65 23.13
CA GLN A 673 25.84 -23.43 22.46
C GLN A 673 27.37 -23.41 22.32
N SER A 674 27.88 -22.77 21.27
CA SER A 674 29.32 -22.49 21.12
C SER A 674 29.73 -21.18 21.77
N LEU A 675 31.04 -20.99 21.99
CA LEU A 675 31.58 -19.74 22.52
C LEU A 675 31.21 -18.53 21.65
N ASN A 676 31.32 -18.67 20.33
CA ASN A 676 30.95 -17.62 19.38
C ASN A 676 29.44 -17.26 19.41
N GLU A 677 28.57 -18.13 19.92
CA GLU A 677 27.14 -17.87 20.08
C GLU A 677 26.76 -17.14 21.39
N VAL A 678 27.60 -17.24 22.42
CA VAL A 678 27.42 -16.55 23.72
C VAL A 678 28.18 -15.21 23.80
N LEU A 679 29.16 -14.99 22.92
CA LEU A 679 29.80 -13.69 22.72
C LEU A 679 29.02 -12.82 21.73
N GLU A 680 29.01 -11.50 21.95
CA GLU A 680 28.59 -10.51 20.96
C GLU A 680 29.70 -10.26 19.94
N GLN A 681 29.36 -10.04 18.68
CA GLN A 681 30.36 -9.73 17.64
C GLN A 681 30.91 -8.30 17.77
N GLY A 682 30.14 -7.39 18.39
CA GLY A 682 30.40 -5.95 18.38
C GLY A 682 30.06 -5.28 17.04
N PRO A 683 30.12 -3.93 16.97
CA PRO A 683 29.94 -3.20 15.72
C PRO A 683 31.03 -3.53 14.69
N ASN A 684 30.67 -3.54 13.42
CA ASN A 684 31.67 -3.52 12.34
C ASN A 684 32.26 -2.10 12.23
N LEU A 685 33.53 -1.97 12.57
CA LEU A 685 34.30 -0.73 12.59
C LEU A 685 35.30 -0.62 11.43
N LEU A 686 35.37 -1.64 10.57
CA LEU A 686 36.26 -1.66 9.41
C LEU A 686 35.77 -0.64 8.36
N PRO A 687 36.69 0.09 7.68
CA PRO A 687 36.31 0.92 6.56
C PRO A 687 35.76 0.06 5.42
N GLU A 688 34.92 0.66 4.58
CA GLU A 688 34.39 -0.05 3.42
C GLU A 688 35.52 -0.40 2.45
N ILE A 689 35.66 -1.69 2.12
CA ILE A 689 36.76 -2.19 1.29
C ILE A 689 36.84 -1.49 -0.09
N LEU A 690 35.70 -1.09 -0.66
CA LEU A 690 35.66 -0.32 -1.90
C LEU A 690 36.24 1.09 -1.73
N ALA A 691 35.94 1.78 -0.64
CA ALA A 691 36.50 3.09 -0.32
C ALA A 691 38.02 3.01 -0.11
N THR A 692 38.49 1.99 0.61
CA THR A 692 39.91 1.72 0.82
C THR A 692 40.63 1.42 -0.51
N LEU A 693 40.04 0.57 -1.37
CA LEU A 693 40.58 0.29 -2.70
C LEU A 693 40.59 1.51 -3.63
N LEU A 694 39.60 2.40 -3.54
CA LEU A 694 39.58 3.65 -4.30
C LEU A 694 40.70 4.60 -3.86
N ARG A 695 40.90 4.80 -2.55
CA ARG A 695 42.03 5.59 -2.01
C ARG A 695 43.38 5.00 -2.40
N PHE A 696 43.50 3.68 -2.41
CA PHE A 696 44.70 2.98 -2.85
C PHE A 696 44.99 3.17 -4.36
N ARG A 697 43.95 3.08 -5.21
CA ARG A 697 44.08 3.20 -6.68
C ARG A 697 44.15 4.64 -7.20
N LEU A 698 43.91 5.64 -6.35
CA LEU A 698 43.90 7.06 -6.74
C LEU A 698 45.28 7.58 -7.18
N HIS A 699 46.35 6.94 -6.73
CA HIS A 699 47.70 7.47 -6.84
C HIS A 699 48.68 6.48 -7.47
N LYS A 700 49.73 7.03 -8.09
CA LYS A 700 50.76 6.30 -8.87
C LYS A 700 51.65 5.41 -8.01
N GLN A 701 51.87 5.78 -6.74
CA GLN A 701 52.68 5.02 -5.78
C GLN A 701 51.80 4.47 -4.67
N ALA A 702 52.12 3.26 -4.20
CA ALA A 702 51.35 2.52 -3.22
C ALA A 702 52.23 2.07 -2.04
N ILE A 703 51.70 2.23 -0.82
CA ILE A 703 52.27 1.74 0.43
C ILE A 703 51.35 0.65 0.97
N ILE A 704 51.93 -0.50 1.34
CA ILE A 704 51.24 -1.64 1.97
C ILE A 704 52.06 -2.03 3.20
N CYS A 705 51.40 -2.23 4.34
CA CYS A 705 52.00 -2.71 5.59
C CYS A 705 51.12 -3.79 6.23
N ASP A 706 51.73 -4.91 6.64
CA ASP A 706 51.08 -6.07 7.27
C ASP A 706 51.34 -6.06 8.79
N GLY A 707 50.26 -5.99 9.58
CA GLY A 707 50.28 -6.03 11.04
C GLY A 707 50.59 -7.42 11.59
N SER A 708 51.88 -7.77 11.66
CA SER A 708 52.35 -9.08 12.13
C SER A 708 51.70 -9.54 13.45
N GLN A 709 50.90 -10.60 13.36
CA GLN A 709 50.17 -11.22 14.47
C GLN A 709 49.27 -10.24 15.26
N ALA A 710 48.63 -9.27 14.60
CA ALA A 710 47.87 -8.17 15.23
C ALA A 710 46.94 -8.57 16.40
N PHE A 711 46.13 -9.63 16.25
CA PHE A 711 45.25 -10.12 17.32
C PHE A 711 46.02 -10.53 18.59
N LEU A 712 47.17 -11.18 18.44
CA LEU A 712 47.98 -11.70 19.56
C LEU A 712 48.76 -10.58 20.29
N GLN A 713 48.71 -9.34 19.79
CA GLN A 713 49.18 -8.15 20.50
C GLN A 713 48.18 -7.65 21.57
N LEU A 714 46.92 -8.09 21.50
CA LEU A 714 45.91 -7.81 22.53
C LEU A 714 45.97 -8.86 23.63
N THR A 715 46.02 -8.42 24.88
CA THR A 715 45.99 -9.26 26.08
C THR A 715 44.55 -9.49 26.51
N LEU A 716 44.19 -10.74 26.84
CA LEU A 716 42.89 -11.04 27.43
C LEU A 716 42.89 -10.76 28.93
N SER A 717 41.78 -10.19 29.42
CA SER A 717 41.48 -10.06 30.85
C SER A 717 41.55 -11.44 31.55
N GLU A 718 42.00 -11.49 32.80
CA GLU A 718 42.16 -12.76 33.54
C GLU A 718 40.83 -13.50 33.76
N GLU A 719 39.74 -12.74 33.91
CA GLU A 719 38.38 -13.27 34.01
C GLU A 719 37.91 -14.02 32.76
N ASP A 720 38.47 -13.69 31.59
CA ASP A 720 38.05 -14.20 30.29
C ASP A 720 39.03 -15.24 29.71
N ARG A 721 40.23 -15.43 30.28
CA ARG A 721 41.22 -16.41 29.77
C ARG A 721 40.68 -17.84 29.79
N ASP A 722 39.92 -18.23 30.83
CA ASP A 722 39.37 -19.58 30.94
C ASP A 722 38.29 -19.91 29.88
N ALA A 723 37.77 -18.91 29.15
CA ALA A 723 36.91 -19.11 27.98
C ALA A 723 37.70 -19.56 26.74
N THR A 724 39.03 -19.62 26.83
CA THR A 724 39.94 -19.95 25.72
C THR A 724 40.83 -21.14 26.05
N ARG A 725 40.40 -22.02 26.96
CA ARG A 725 41.15 -23.25 27.29
C ARG A 725 41.27 -24.13 26.04
N PHE A 726 42.31 -24.94 25.95
CA PHE A 726 42.45 -25.98 24.94
C PHE A 726 43.36 -27.10 25.46
N LEU A 727 43.30 -28.25 24.80
CA LEU A 727 44.00 -29.47 25.21
C LEU A 727 45.20 -29.68 24.31
N TRP A 728 46.40 -29.78 24.88
CA TRP A 728 47.61 -30.08 24.13
C TRP A 728 48.51 -31.03 24.88
N PHE A 729 49.32 -31.78 24.15
CA PHE A 729 50.29 -32.70 24.74
C PHE A 729 51.43 -31.93 25.41
N ARG A 730 51.91 -32.42 26.54
CA ARG A 730 53.13 -31.92 27.19
C ARG A 730 54.31 -32.07 26.24
N THR A 731 55.16 -31.06 26.16
CA THR A 731 56.37 -31.07 25.34
C THR A 731 57.63 -31.04 26.20
N GLU A 732 58.69 -31.69 25.71
CA GLU A 732 60.05 -31.58 26.24
C GLU A 732 61.03 -31.28 25.11
N LYS A 733 62.09 -30.51 25.40
CA LYS A 733 63.17 -30.23 24.45
C LYS A 733 64.32 -31.21 24.72
N ASP A 734 64.80 -31.88 23.68
CA ASP A 734 65.99 -32.73 23.78
C ASP A 734 67.28 -31.90 23.85
N ALA A 735 68.42 -32.58 23.96
CA ALA A 735 69.74 -31.94 24.03
C ALA A 735 70.09 -31.14 22.75
N ASP A 736 69.46 -31.44 21.62
CA ASP A 736 69.62 -30.73 20.34
C ASP A 736 68.61 -29.57 20.19
N GLY A 737 67.81 -29.29 21.23
CA GLY A 737 66.80 -28.23 21.26
C GLY A 737 65.49 -28.56 20.52
N LYS A 738 65.34 -29.78 20.00
CA LYS A 738 64.16 -30.22 19.26
C LYS A 738 63.05 -30.61 20.23
N THR A 739 61.84 -30.17 19.92
CA THR A 739 60.67 -30.34 20.79
C THR A 739 59.96 -31.66 20.49
N HIS A 740 59.89 -32.55 21.47
CA HIS A 740 59.18 -33.83 21.41
C HIS A 740 57.86 -33.79 22.19
N LEU A 741 56.92 -34.64 21.79
CA LEU A 741 55.59 -34.75 22.40
C LEU A 741 55.57 -35.94 23.37
N LEU A 742 55.20 -35.68 24.62
CA LEU A 742 54.86 -36.71 25.61
C LEU A 742 53.37 -37.10 25.46
N ASN A 743 52.98 -38.25 26.04
CA ASN A 743 51.58 -38.71 25.98
C ASN A 743 50.66 -38.01 26.99
N ASP A 744 51.20 -37.25 27.95
CA ASP A 744 50.43 -36.50 28.94
C ASP A 744 49.73 -35.31 28.28
N ILE A 745 48.44 -35.12 28.56
CA ILE A 745 47.66 -33.96 28.06
C ILE A 745 47.61 -32.90 29.16
N LEU A 746 48.03 -31.69 28.81
CA LEU A 746 47.90 -30.48 29.62
C LEU A 746 46.76 -29.60 29.10
N ILE A 747 46.19 -28.81 30.01
CA ILE A 747 45.22 -27.78 29.69
C ILE A 747 45.98 -26.45 29.60
N TYR A 748 45.97 -25.85 28.42
CA TYR A 748 46.45 -24.50 28.19
C TYR A 748 45.27 -23.54 28.08
N ARG A 749 45.51 -22.24 28.26
CA ARG A 749 44.56 -21.16 27.95
C ARG A 749 45.30 -19.98 27.33
N PHE A 750 44.62 -19.15 26.55
CA PHE A 750 45.27 -17.98 25.97
C PHE A 750 45.40 -16.83 26.96
N SER A 751 46.58 -16.18 26.96
CA SER A 751 46.79 -14.86 27.58
C SER A 751 46.60 -13.71 26.58
N ARG A 752 46.51 -14.01 25.28
CA ARG A 752 46.28 -13.07 24.18
C ARG A 752 44.99 -13.39 23.43
N LEU A 753 44.44 -12.46 22.67
CA LEU A 753 43.22 -12.72 21.89
C LEU A 753 43.48 -13.75 20.76
N PRO A 754 42.90 -14.96 20.80
CA PRO A 754 43.17 -15.98 19.79
C PRO A 754 42.39 -15.74 18.49
N PHE A 755 42.92 -16.27 17.38
CA PHE A 755 42.21 -16.27 16.11
C PHE A 755 41.11 -17.34 16.09
N GLY A 756 39.88 -16.93 15.73
CA GLY A 756 38.70 -17.81 15.65
C GLY A 756 37.50 -17.35 16.50
N LEU A 757 37.67 -16.29 17.31
CA LEU A 757 36.59 -15.70 18.09
C LEU A 757 35.82 -14.62 17.30
N SER A 758 34.50 -14.64 17.37
CA SER A 758 33.61 -13.69 16.68
C SER A 758 33.85 -12.20 17.03
N PRO A 759 34.12 -11.77 18.27
CA PRO A 759 34.46 -10.37 18.56
C PRO A 759 35.86 -9.93 18.11
N GLY A 760 36.71 -10.84 17.61
CA GLY A 760 38.11 -10.56 17.30
C GLY A 760 38.36 -9.30 16.46
N PRO A 761 37.69 -9.16 15.28
CA PRO A 761 37.85 -7.98 14.42
C PRO A 761 37.40 -6.68 15.07
N PHE A 762 36.35 -6.71 15.90
CA PHE A 762 35.86 -5.54 16.63
C PHE A 762 36.89 -5.08 17.68
N LEU A 763 37.36 -6.00 18.53
CA LEU A 763 38.33 -5.70 19.59
C LEU A 763 39.65 -5.16 19.04
N LEU A 764 40.11 -5.69 17.89
CA LEU A 764 41.29 -5.16 17.20
C LEU A 764 41.04 -3.75 16.62
N SER A 765 39.93 -3.56 15.92
CA SER A 765 39.61 -2.28 15.28
C SER A 765 39.46 -1.14 16.28
N GLU A 766 38.75 -1.37 17.40
CA GLU A 766 38.58 -0.34 18.43
C GLU A 766 39.87 -0.09 19.23
N SER A 767 40.68 -1.14 19.49
CA SER A 767 42.01 -0.97 20.10
C SER A 767 42.97 -0.14 19.23
N LEU A 768 42.83 -0.19 17.91
CA LEU A 768 43.58 0.63 16.96
C LEU A 768 43.03 2.07 16.90
N ARG A 769 41.71 2.26 16.91
CA ARG A 769 41.06 3.58 17.00
C ARG A 769 41.46 4.33 18.28
N GLU A 770 41.46 3.63 19.42
CA GLU A 770 41.89 4.17 20.70
C GLU A 770 43.38 4.56 20.70
N LEU A 771 44.24 3.80 20.00
CA LEU A 771 45.64 4.16 19.78
C LEU A 771 45.78 5.42 18.89
N VAL A 772 45.03 5.48 17.79
CA VAL A 772 45.02 6.60 16.84
C VAL A 772 44.53 7.88 17.54
N SER A 773 43.41 7.80 18.26
CA SER A 773 42.82 8.90 19.04
C SER A 773 43.83 9.49 20.03
N LYS A 774 44.44 8.65 20.87
CA LYS A 774 45.44 9.07 21.88
C LYS A 774 46.75 9.64 21.32
N ASN A 775 47.02 9.46 20.03
CA ASN A 775 48.22 9.95 19.37
C ASN A 775 47.91 10.93 18.24
N SER A 776 46.67 11.38 18.13
CA SER A 776 46.20 12.27 17.06
C SER A 776 46.87 13.64 17.12
N ASP A 777 47.09 14.20 18.32
CA ASP A 777 47.83 15.46 18.51
C ASP A 777 49.32 15.32 18.15
N THR A 778 49.94 14.17 18.47
CA THR A 778 51.38 13.91 18.25
C THR A 778 51.69 13.60 16.78
N TYR A 779 50.82 12.85 16.11
CA TYR A 779 51.01 12.37 14.74
C TYR A 779 49.75 12.58 13.87
N PRO A 780 49.27 13.83 13.68
CA PRO A 780 47.96 14.11 13.06
C PRO A 780 47.83 13.58 11.63
N LEU A 781 48.92 13.63 10.85
CA LEU A 781 48.96 13.07 9.49
C LEU A 781 48.82 11.54 9.50
N ALA A 782 49.56 10.85 10.38
CA ALA A 782 49.49 9.40 10.49
C ALA A 782 48.12 8.95 11.02
N ALA A 783 47.59 9.61 12.06
CA ALA A 783 46.28 9.34 12.63
C ALA A 783 45.17 9.38 11.57
N LYS A 784 45.11 10.46 10.78
CA LYS A 784 44.13 10.63 9.69
C LYS A 784 44.23 9.54 8.62
N GLN A 785 45.45 9.09 8.28
CA GLN A 785 45.62 8.02 7.29
C GLN A 785 45.24 6.65 7.86
N LEU A 786 45.65 6.33 9.09
CA LEU A 786 45.35 5.04 9.73
C LEU A 786 43.85 4.83 9.92
N GLU A 787 43.09 5.87 10.28
CA GLU A 787 41.63 5.79 10.45
C GLU A 787 40.89 5.41 9.15
N GLY A 788 41.38 5.88 7.99
CA GLY A 788 40.77 5.61 6.68
C GLY A 788 41.31 4.38 5.95
N ASN A 789 42.55 3.96 6.22
CA ASN A 789 43.32 3.07 5.33
C ASN A 789 43.76 1.74 5.99
N ILE A 790 43.42 1.48 7.25
CA ILE A 790 43.56 0.14 7.86
C ILE A 790 42.32 -0.71 7.55
N PHE A 791 42.52 -1.89 6.98
CA PHE A 791 41.51 -2.94 6.88
C PHE A 791 42.00 -4.20 7.61
N MET A 792 41.43 -4.44 8.80
CA MET A 792 41.85 -5.48 9.75
C MET A 792 43.31 -5.31 10.19
N ASP A 793 44.23 -6.14 9.70
CA ASP A 793 45.67 -6.12 9.95
C ASP A 793 46.48 -5.47 8.80
N ASP A 794 45.87 -5.24 7.63
CA ASP A 794 46.52 -4.59 6.47
C ASP A 794 46.31 -3.06 6.48
N PHE A 795 47.38 -2.27 6.34
CA PHE A 795 47.32 -0.84 6.02
C PHE A 795 47.69 -0.61 4.55
N VAL A 796 46.82 0.07 3.78
CA VAL A 796 47.00 0.29 2.34
C VAL A 796 46.69 1.73 1.91
N MET A 797 47.66 2.43 1.34
CA MET A 797 47.55 3.86 1.00
C MET A 797 48.23 4.17 -0.34
N GLY A 798 47.64 5.08 -1.13
CA GLY A 798 48.30 5.68 -2.29
C GLY A 798 48.97 7.02 -1.96
N VAL A 799 50.03 7.41 -2.67
CA VAL A 799 50.78 8.67 -2.45
C VAL A 799 50.99 9.45 -3.75
N CYS A 800 50.74 10.76 -3.71
CA CYS A 800 50.79 11.67 -4.86
C CYS A 800 51.91 12.73 -4.74
N THR A 801 52.39 13.16 -5.91
CA THR A 801 52.87 14.54 -6.13
C THR A 801 51.78 15.30 -6.89
N GLU A 802 51.72 16.62 -6.74
CA GLU A 802 50.62 17.49 -7.20
C GLU A 802 50.21 17.26 -8.67
N ASP A 803 48.91 17.01 -8.93
CA ASP A 803 48.30 16.98 -10.27
C ASP A 803 46.80 17.32 -10.19
N GLU A 804 46.26 18.00 -11.21
CA GLU A 804 44.81 18.26 -11.33
C GLU A 804 44.05 17.04 -11.89
N LEU A 805 42.89 16.76 -11.30
CA LEU A 805 42.11 15.54 -11.54
C LEU A 805 40.72 15.86 -12.10
N GLN A 806 40.42 15.35 -13.29
CA GLN A 806 39.10 15.45 -13.91
C GLN A 806 38.46 14.07 -14.08
N LEU A 807 37.18 13.97 -13.74
CA LEU A 807 36.40 12.72 -13.75
C LEU A 807 35.48 12.69 -14.98
N SER A 808 35.42 11.57 -15.69
CA SER A 808 34.50 11.39 -16.84
C SER A 808 33.66 10.13 -16.75
N ILE A 809 32.34 10.24 -16.99
CA ILE A 809 31.36 9.15 -16.86
C ILE A 809 30.67 8.85 -18.20
N LEU A 810 30.49 7.57 -18.55
CA LEU A 810 29.87 7.08 -19.80
C LEU A 810 28.84 5.96 -19.48
N SER A 811 27.72 5.77 -20.23
CA SER A 811 26.56 4.93 -19.80
C SER A 811 25.72 4.24 -20.92
N SER A 812 25.14 3.03 -20.73
CA SER A 812 24.45 2.21 -21.80
C SER A 812 23.36 1.17 -21.30
N GLU A 813 22.93 0.16 -22.10
CA GLU A 813 21.68 -0.66 -22.01
C GLU A 813 21.70 -2.24 -22.06
N ARG A 814 20.54 -2.92 -21.87
CA ARG A 814 20.33 -4.38 -21.56
C ARG A 814 20.83 -4.79 -20.18
N ALA A 815 22.14 -4.67 -19.95
CA ALA A 815 22.67 -4.37 -18.64
C ALA A 815 23.02 -2.88 -18.67
N PHE A 816 22.47 -2.10 -17.74
CA PHE A 816 22.77 -0.68 -17.69
C PHE A 816 23.89 -0.42 -16.68
N GLY A 817 24.76 0.51 -17.00
CA GLY A 817 25.95 0.75 -16.19
C GLY A 817 26.60 2.10 -16.47
N ALA A 818 27.59 2.41 -15.66
CA ALA A 818 28.44 3.58 -15.79
C ALA A 818 29.92 3.17 -15.73
N VAL A 819 30.73 3.77 -16.59
CA VAL A 819 32.20 3.65 -16.57
C VAL A 819 32.76 5.01 -16.17
N LEU A 820 33.74 5.04 -15.26
CA LEU A 820 34.31 6.27 -14.73
C LEU A 820 35.84 6.30 -14.91
N TYR A 821 36.29 7.30 -15.67
CA TYR A 821 37.68 7.55 -16.01
C TYR A 821 38.25 8.69 -15.18
N ILE A 822 39.55 8.60 -14.91
CA ILE A 822 40.38 9.62 -14.29
C ILE A 822 41.29 10.21 -15.37
N ARG A 823 41.20 11.53 -15.58
CA ARG A 823 42.07 12.29 -16.50
C ARG A 823 43.13 13.00 -15.66
N ILE A 824 44.40 12.69 -15.94
CA ILE A 824 45.59 13.22 -15.26
C ILE A 824 46.42 13.99 -16.29
N GLN A 825 46.97 15.14 -15.90
CA GLN A 825 47.75 16.02 -16.77
C GLN A 825 49.19 16.18 -16.26
N GLU A 826 50.04 15.18 -16.54
CA GLU A 826 51.48 15.25 -16.30
C GLU A 826 52.11 16.26 -17.29
N GLY A 827 52.18 17.54 -16.90
CA GLY A 827 52.77 18.63 -17.68
C GLY A 827 52.03 18.92 -19.00
N LYS A 828 52.64 18.55 -20.14
CA LYS A 828 52.03 18.66 -21.48
C LYS A 828 51.29 17.39 -21.92
N THR A 829 51.47 16.26 -21.22
CA THR A 829 50.83 14.99 -21.57
C THR A 829 49.59 14.77 -20.73
N THR A 830 48.44 14.64 -21.38
CA THR A 830 47.20 14.18 -20.75
C THR A 830 47.07 12.67 -20.95
N LYS A 831 46.66 11.95 -19.92
CA LYS A 831 46.24 10.54 -20.00
C LYS A 831 44.91 10.35 -19.29
N ALA A 832 44.03 9.55 -19.87
CA ALA A 832 42.84 9.04 -19.21
C ALA A 832 43.03 7.56 -18.87
N GLN A 833 42.51 7.11 -17.72
CA GLN A 833 42.53 5.71 -17.30
C GLN A 833 41.25 5.32 -16.56
N LEU A 834 40.85 4.05 -16.66
CA LEU A 834 39.69 3.49 -15.97
C LEU A 834 39.94 3.41 -14.46
N LEU A 835 39.22 4.24 -13.69
CA LEU A 835 39.24 4.16 -12.22
C LEU A 835 38.31 3.04 -11.74
N CYS A 836 37.07 3.02 -12.22
CA CYS A 836 36.11 1.95 -11.93
C CYS A 836 34.92 1.92 -12.91
N SER A 837 34.18 0.81 -12.89
CA SER A 837 32.93 0.63 -13.65
C SER A 837 31.88 -0.04 -12.78
N ARG A 838 30.59 0.28 -12.98
CA ARG A 838 29.47 -0.35 -12.26
C ARG A 838 28.35 -0.70 -13.22
N ASN A 839 27.80 -1.91 -13.11
CA ASN A 839 26.71 -2.42 -13.95
C ASN A 839 25.53 -2.96 -13.13
N ARG A 840 24.37 -3.08 -13.78
CA ARG A 840 23.15 -3.67 -13.23
C ARG A 840 22.31 -4.28 -14.36
N LEU A 841 21.74 -5.45 -14.12
CA LEU A 841 20.82 -6.09 -15.07
C LEU A 841 19.50 -5.30 -15.17
N SER A 842 18.93 -5.20 -16.37
CA SER A 842 17.60 -4.62 -16.57
C SER A 842 16.53 -5.35 -15.72
N PRO A 843 15.58 -4.65 -15.09
CA PRO A 843 14.50 -5.27 -14.33
C PRO A 843 13.63 -6.22 -15.18
N LEU A 844 13.09 -7.26 -14.54
CA LEU A 844 12.17 -8.23 -15.17
C LEU A 844 10.85 -7.61 -15.65
N LYS A 845 10.40 -6.53 -15.00
CA LYS A 845 9.27 -5.72 -15.47
C LYS A 845 9.75 -4.85 -16.63
N ARG A 846 9.10 -4.94 -17.80
CA ARG A 846 9.48 -4.16 -19.00
C ARG A 846 9.49 -2.65 -18.70
N ILE A 847 10.67 -2.05 -18.83
CA ILE A 847 10.91 -0.60 -18.82
C ILE A 847 11.28 -0.19 -20.26
N THR A 848 11.00 1.06 -20.63
CA THR A 848 11.35 1.62 -21.95
C THR A 848 12.82 1.96 -22.04
N LEU A 849 13.43 1.77 -23.22
CA LEU A 849 14.81 2.15 -23.58
C LEU A 849 15.30 3.43 -22.86
N PRO A 850 14.67 4.61 -23.04
CA PRO A 850 15.26 5.84 -22.50
C PRO A 850 15.19 5.96 -20.98
N ARG A 851 14.34 5.17 -20.33
CA ARG A 851 14.31 5.05 -18.87
C ARG A 851 15.43 4.16 -18.34
N LEU A 852 15.94 3.18 -19.11
CA LEU A 852 17.14 2.42 -18.77
C LEU A 852 18.39 3.28 -18.93
N GLU A 853 18.50 4.03 -20.03
CA GLU A 853 19.55 5.04 -20.25
C GLU A 853 19.60 6.07 -19.10
N LEU A 854 18.44 6.56 -18.65
CA LEU A 854 18.35 7.42 -17.46
C LEU A 854 18.78 6.72 -16.16
N MET A 855 18.53 5.41 -16.01
CA MET A 855 19.05 4.66 -14.84
C MET A 855 20.56 4.47 -14.93
N ALA A 856 21.13 4.32 -16.13
CA ALA A 856 22.56 4.28 -16.37
C ALA A 856 23.22 5.60 -15.94
N CYS A 857 22.63 6.74 -16.33
CA CYS A 857 23.01 8.07 -15.87
C CYS A 857 22.93 8.22 -14.33
N LEU A 858 21.87 7.69 -13.69
CA LEU A 858 21.73 7.72 -12.23
C LEU A 858 22.80 6.87 -11.51
N ILE A 859 23.15 5.70 -12.05
CA ILE A 859 24.28 4.91 -11.52
C ILE A 859 25.56 5.74 -11.60
N GLY A 860 25.81 6.42 -12.73
CA GLY A 860 26.93 7.33 -12.90
C GLY A 860 26.99 8.45 -11.86
N ALA A 861 25.90 9.19 -11.67
CA ALA A 861 25.82 10.28 -10.70
C ALA A 861 26.07 9.82 -9.25
N ARG A 862 25.51 8.66 -8.86
CA ARG A 862 25.75 8.07 -7.52
C ARG A 862 27.19 7.58 -7.37
N LEU A 863 27.76 6.96 -8.41
CA LEU A 863 29.15 6.49 -8.42
C LEU A 863 30.14 7.67 -8.29
N LEU A 864 29.90 8.76 -9.02
CA LEU A 864 30.66 10.01 -8.88
C LEU A 864 30.65 10.50 -7.43
N ASN A 865 29.45 10.68 -6.87
CA ASN A 865 29.28 11.24 -5.53
C ASN A 865 29.99 10.38 -4.46
N TYR A 866 29.94 9.06 -4.60
CA TYR A 866 30.63 8.12 -3.72
C TYR A 866 32.16 8.19 -3.83
N ILE A 867 32.69 8.33 -5.05
CA ILE A 867 34.13 8.46 -5.26
C ILE A 867 34.61 9.78 -4.68
N CYS A 868 34.01 10.92 -5.05
CA CYS A 868 34.37 12.24 -4.53
C CYS A 868 34.32 12.27 -2.99
N TYR A 869 33.29 11.68 -2.37
CA TYR A 869 33.19 11.56 -0.92
C TYR A 869 34.36 10.79 -0.28
N ASN A 870 34.84 9.71 -0.92
CA ASN A 870 35.89 8.84 -0.38
C ASN A 870 37.33 9.22 -0.78
N THR A 871 37.51 10.09 -1.79
CA THR A 871 38.80 10.44 -2.42
C THR A 871 39.15 11.93 -2.38
N SER A 872 38.27 12.77 -1.81
CA SER A 872 38.43 14.23 -1.74
C SER A 872 38.51 14.97 -3.09
N LEU A 873 38.21 14.29 -4.20
CA LEU A 873 38.13 14.89 -5.54
C LEU A 873 36.95 15.86 -5.65
N ASP A 874 37.14 17.01 -6.30
CA ASP A 874 36.04 17.94 -6.55
C ASP A 874 35.02 17.33 -7.54
N ARG A 875 33.78 17.23 -7.07
CA ARG A 875 32.63 16.74 -7.81
C ARG A 875 32.19 17.70 -8.92
N ASN A 876 32.49 19.00 -8.79
CA ASN A 876 32.09 20.01 -9.78
C ASN A 876 33.02 20.04 -11.00
N ALA A 877 34.29 19.65 -10.84
CA ALA A 877 35.26 19.45 -11.94
C ALA A 877 34.96 18.24 -12.85
N ALA A 878 34.00 17.38 -12.50
CA ALA A 878 33.62 16.22 -13.30
C ALA A 878 32.80 16.59 -14.55
N THR A 879 33.04 15.90 -15.67
CA THR A 879 32.24 15.99 -16.91
C THR A 879 31.52 14.67 -17.15
N LEU A 880 30.19 14.67 -17.25
CA LEU A 880 29.40 13.45 -17.46
C LEU A 880 28.96 13.35 -18.91
N TRP A 881 28.98 12.15 -19.48
CA TRP A 881 28.67 11.88 -20.88
C TRP A 881 27.59 10.81 -21.01
N THR A 882 26.72 10.97 -22.00
CA THR A 882 25.76 9.94 -22.42
C THR A 882 25.50 10.07 -23.92
N ASP A 883 25.30 8.94 -24.59
CA ASP A 883 24.85 8.86 -25.98
C ASP A 883 23.33 9.03 -26.12
N SER A 884 22.59 8.87 -25.02
CA SER A 884 21.16 9.15 -24.97
C SER A 884 20.89 10.64 -24.96
N THR A 885 20.61 11.19 -26.14
CA THR A 885 20.04 12.54 -26.30
C THR A 885 18.73 12.72 -25.52
N VAL A 886 17.96 11.64 -25.30
CA VAL A 886 16.71 11.65 -24.53
C VAL A 886 16.99 11.83 -23.03
N ALA A 887 17.88 11.02 -22.46
CA ALA A 887 18.26 11.13 -21.05
C ALA A 887 18.97 12.45 -20.78
N LEU A 888 19.87 12.89 -21.66
CA LEU A 888 20.52 14.20 -21.60
C LEU A 888 19.49 15.34 -21.59
N SER A 889 18.49 15.29 -22.48
CA SER A 889 17.40 16.28 -22.52
C SER A 889 16.52 16.25 -21.26
N TRP A 890 16.35 15.10 -20.62
CA TRP A 890 15.61 14.99 -19.35
C TRP A 890 16.40 15.56 -18.17
N ILE A 891 17.71 15.28 -18.10
CA ILE A 891 18.60 15.76 -17.03
C ILE A 891 18.83 17.27 -17.13
N ARG A 892 18.97 17.83 -18.34
CA ARG A 892 19.12 19.27 -18.57
C ARG A 892 17.82 20.07 -18.43
N GLY A 893 16.66 19.41 -18.46
CA GLY A 893 15.35 20.05 -18.28
C GLY A 893 14.90 20.10 -16.81
N ASP A 894 13.93 20.96 -16.49
CA ASP A 894 13.29 21.00 -15.16
C ASP A 894 12.70 19.62 -14.79
N PRO A 895 13.16 18.97 -13.71
CA PRO A 895 12.63 17.68 -13.25
C PRO A 895 11.10 17.65 -13.09
N ASN A 896 10.50 18.77 -12.66
CA ASN A 896 9.06 18.86 -12.40
C ASN A 896 8.21 18.74 -13.68
N ARG A 897 8.82 18.97 -14.85
CA ARG A 897 8.20 18.76 -16.16
C ARG A 897 7.88 17.30 -16.44
N TRP A 898 8.64 16.36 -15.88
CA TRP A 898 8.57 14.93 -16.24
C TRP A 898 7.65 14.12 -15.33
N LYS A 899 7.07 13.01 -15.83
CA LYS A 899 6.27 12.10 -14.99
C LYS A 899 7.10 11.54 -13.82
N THR A 900 6.44 11.07 -12.77
CA THR A 900 7.04 10.69 -11.47
C THR A 900 8.30 9.83 -11.57
N PHE A 901 8.36 8.86 -12.50
CA PHE A 901 9.57 8.05 -12.69
C PHE A 901 10.77 8.91 -13.10
N VAL A 902 10.66 9.63 -14.22
CA VAL A 902 11.77 10.45 -14.73
C VAL A 902 12.06 11.58 -13.75
N CYS A 903 11.04 12.32 -13.31
CA CYS A 903 11.17 13.42 -12.33
C CYS A 903 12.02 13.01 -11.12
N ASN A 904 11.66 11.92 -10.44
CA ASN A 904 12.35 11.53 -9.22
C ASN A 904 13.83 11.19 -9.47
N ARG A 905 14.18 10.60 -10.62
CA ARG A 905 15.58 10.25 -10.95
C ARG A 905 16.36 11.41 -11.55
N THR A 906 15.72 12.33 -12.28
CA THR A 906 16.36 13.59 -12.70
C THR A 906 16.63 14.49 -11.51
N THR A 907 15.72 14.58 -10.52
CA THR A 907 15.99 15.26 -9.26
C THR A 907 17.19 14.64 -8.55
N GLU A 908 17.21 13.32 -8.37
CA GLU A 908 18.31 12.64 -7.69
C GLU A 908 19.66 12.76 -8.43
N ILE A 909 19.68 12.74 -9.77
CA ILE A 909 20.89 13.04 -10.56
C ILE A 909 21.39 14.46 -10.27
N LEU A 910 20.47 15.43 -10.16
CA LEU A 910 20.80 16.84 -9.94
C LEU A 910 21.10 17.19 -8.47
N ASP A 911 20.79 16.32 -7.51
CA ASP A 911 21.29 16.42 -6.13
C ASP A 911 22.82 16.17 -6.05
N TYR A 912 23.38 15.48 -7.04
CA TYR A 912 24.81 15.13 -7.13
C TYR A 912 25.58 15.85 -8.25
N THR A 913 24.90 16.38 -9.26
CA THR A 913 25.52 16.94 -10.48
C THR A 913 24.78 18.19 -10.94
N THR A 914 25.42 19.02 -11.77
CA THR A 914 24.77 20.19 -12.39
C THR A 914 24.42 19.92 -13.86
N PRO A 915 23.35 20.54 -14.42
CA PRO A 915 22.96 20.34 -15.82
C PRO A 915 24.08 20.62 -16.85
N SER A 916 24.99 21.54 -16.51
CA SER A 916 26.14 21.97 -17.30
C SER A 916 27.26 20.93 -17.40
N GLN A 917 27.36 20.00 -16.44
CA GLN A 917 28.39 18.95 -16.47
C GLN A 917 28.04 17.82 -17.45
N TRP A 918 26.76 17.64 -17.77
CA TRP A 918 26.29 16.58 -18.67
C TRP A 918 26.45 17.01 -20.14
N ARG A 919 27.05 16.14 -20.97
CA ARG A 919 27.32 16.31 -22.41
C ARG A 919 26.90 15.08 -23.22
N HIS A 920 26.84 15.21 -24.54
CA HIS A 920 26.56 14.10 -25.45
C HIS A 920 27.85 13.47 -25.99
N CYS A 921 27.98 12.14 -25.97
CA CYS A 921 29.05 11.40 -26.66
C CYS A 921 28.48 10.54 -27.81
N PRO A 922 29.24 10.28 -28.89
CA PRO A 922 28.81 9.32 -29.91
C PRO A 922 28.74 7.90 -29.33
N GLY A 923 27.62 7.18 -29.54
CA GLY A 923 27.44 5.82 -29.01
C GLY A 923 28.48 4.80 -29.47
N SER A 924 29.07 4.97 -30.66
CA SER A 924 30.20 4.13 -31.13
C SER A 924 31.52 4.38 -30.37
N GLN A 925 31.59 5.45 -29.59
CA GLN A 925 32.72 5.83 -28.74
C GLN A 925 32.32 5.81 -27.25
N ASN A 926 31.23 5.12 -26.91
CA ASN A 926 30.74 4.97 -25.54
C ASN A 926 31.25 3.64 -24.95
N PRO A 927 32.32 3.62 -24.13
CA PRO A 927 32.86 2.38 -23.57
C PRO A 927 31.87 1.63 -22.68
N ALA A 928 30.83 2.30 -22.16
CA ALA A 928 29.78 1.64 -21.41
C ALA A 928 28.91 0.71 -22.26
N ASP A 929 28.91 0.81 -23.60
CA ASP A 929 28.24 -0.16 -24.48
C ASP A 929 28.78 -1.58 -24.32
N HIS A 930 30.04 -1.76 -23.92
CA HIS A 930 30.63 -3.08 -23.70
C HIS A 930 30.10 -3.77 -22.42
N ILE A 931 29.69 -3.00 -21.40
CA ILE A 931 28.91 -3.54 -20.25
C ILE A 931 27.59 -4.15 -20.73
N SER A 932 27.04 -3.54 -21.78
CA SER A 932 25.63 -3.51 -22.12
C SER A 932 25.29 -4.59 -23.14
N ARG A 933 26.11 -4.69 -24.18
CA ARG A 933 26.08 -5.69 -25.24
C ARG A 933 26.69 -7.04 -24.81
N GLY A 934 27.60 -7.01 -23.82
CA GLY A 934 28.38 -8.16 -23.37
C GLY A 934 29.64 -8.38 -24.21
N ILE A 935 30.71 -8.86 -23.58
CA ILE A 935 32.04 -9.06 -24.16
C ILE A 935 32.77 -10.18 -23.41
N SER A 936 33.63 -10.96 -24.06
CA SER A 936 34.44 -11.98 -23.38
C SER A 936 35.61 -11.36 -22.60
N PRO A 937 36.16 -12.02 -21.57
CA PRO A 937 37.32 -11.49 -20.84
C PRO A 937 38.57 -11.26 -21.70
N ILE A 938 38.74 -12.04 -22.77
CA ILE A 938 39.91 -11.98 -23.67
C ILE A 938 39.81 -10.76 -24.60
N GLU A 939 38.63 -10.56 -25.20
CA GLU A 939 38.33 -9.36 -25.99
C GLU A 939 38.41 -8.10 -25.10
N LEU A 940 37.88 -8.16 -23.87
CA LEU A 940 37.95 -7.05 -22.94
C LEU A 940 39.39 -6.69 -22.53
N SER A 941 40.28 -7.68 -22.37
CA SER A 941 41.69 -7.42 -22.05
C SER A 941 42.50 -6.81 -23.20
N SER A 942 41.96 -6.81 -24.43
CA SER A 942 42.61 -6.27 -25.63
C SER A 942 41.89 -5.03 -26.20
N LEU A 943 40.97 -4.44 -25.44
CA LEU A 943 40.12 -3.34 -25.87
C LEU A 943 40.54 -2.01 -25.23
N ASP A 944 41.41 -1.25 -25.90
CA ASP A 944 42.02 -0.02 -25.37
C ASP A 944 40.98 1.03 -24.94
N ILE A 945 39.90 1.22 -25.72
CA ILE A 945 38.79 2.14 -25.39
C ILE A 945 38.13 1.84 -24.05
N TRP A 946 38.20 0.60 -23.54
CA TRP A 946 37.72 0.26 -22.20
C TRP A 946 38.68 0.70 -21.09
N TRP A 947 40.00 0.54 -21.29
CA TRP A 947 41.00 0.81 -20.24
C TRP A 947 41.46 2.26 -20.19
N ASP A 948 41.72 2.87 -21.34
CA ASP A 948 42.21 4.25 -21.45
C ASP A 948 41.11 5.25 -21.83
N GLY A 949 39.94 4.75 -22.26
CA GLY A 949 38.80 5.57 -22.69
C GLY A 949 38.90 5.97 -24.16
N PRO A 950 37.98 6.81 -24.67
CA PRO A 950 38.02 7.28 -26.05
C PRO A 950 39.19 8.24 -26.31
N ASP A 951 39.81 8.18 -27.48
CA ASP A 951 41.01 8.98 -27.84
C ASP A 951 40.88 10.48 -27.53
N TRP A 952 39.69 11.06 -27.78
CA TRP A 952 39.41 12.48 -27.53
C TRP A 952 39.47 12.85 -26.04
N LEU A 953 39.24 11.91 -25.12
CA LEU A 953 39.28 12.16 -23.68
C LEU A 953 40.70 12.49 -23.19
N SER A 954 41.72 11.94 -23.86
CA SER A 954 43.13 12.25 -23.64
C SER A 954 43.61 13.50 -24.40
N GLN A 955 42.74 14.19 -25.15
CA GLN A 955 43.06 15.43 -25.86
C GLN A 955 42.64 16.69 -25.06
N HIS A 956 42.95 17.87 -25.59
CA HIS A 956 42.50 19.15 -25.04
C HIS A 956 40.96 19.26 -25.10
N PRO A 957 40.28 19.88 -24.11
CA PRO A 957 38.81 19.96 -24.08
C PRO A 957 38.13 20.59 -25.30
N ASP A 958 38.85 21.39 -26.09
CA ASP A 958 38.33 21.97 -27.35
C ASP A 958 38.13 20.93 -28.46
N ASN A 959 38.84 19.81 -28.39
CA ASN A 959 38.73 18.69 -29.34
C ASN A 959 37.66 17.65 -28.91
N TRP A 960 36.96 17.87 -27.79
CA TRP A 960 35.91 16.98 -27.33
C TRP A 960 34.66 17.05 -28.23
N PRO A 961 33.82 15.99 -28.28
CA PRO A 961 32.62 15.97 -29.11
C PRO A 961 31.73 17.20 -28.91
N THR A 962 31.54 17.98 -29.97
CA THR A 962 30.68 19.17 -29.98
C THR A 962 29.22 18.79 -30.18
N GLU A 963 28.31 19.51 -29.54
CA GLU A 963 26.87 19.22 -29.62
C GLU A 963 26.30 19.65 -30.98
N SER A 964 25.52 18.76 -31.62
CA SER A 964 24.66 19.17 -32.73
C SER A 964 23.48 20.01 -32.20
N ASP A 965 23.09 21.06 -32.92
CA ASP A 965 21.95 21.96 -32.64
C ASP A 965 20.56 21.28 -32.49
N SER A 966 20.52 19.96 -32.63
CA SER A 966 19.35 19.08 -32.77
C SER A 966 18.56 18.82 -31.48
N LEU A 967 18.92 19.40 -30.32
CA LEU A 967 18.20 19.22 -29.05
C LEU A 967 16.81 19.88 -29.00
N LYS A 968 16.36 20.50 -30.11
CA LYS A 968 15.05 21.13 -30.25
C LYS A 968 13.95 20.09 -30.54
N GLU A 969 13.25 19.71 -29.46
CA GLU A 969 11.99 18.94 -29.45
C GLU A 969 12.03 17.44 -29.84
N ILE A 970 12.79 16.63 -29.11
CA ILE A 970 12.71 15.16 -29.22
C ILE A 970 11.26 14.65 -28.92
N PRO A 971 10.59 13.92 -29.82
CA PRO A 971 9.19 13.50 -29.64
C PRO A 971 8.92 12.62 -28.42
N GLN A 972 9.88 11.77 -28.04
CA GLN A 972 9.79 10.88 -26.88
C GLN A 972 9.73 11.69 -25.56
N CYS A 973 10.40 12.84 -25.48
CA CYS A 973 10.30 13.75 -24.34
C CYS A 973 8.90 14.36 -24.21
N LYS A 974 8.18 14.61 -25.32
CA LYS A 974 6.77 15.08 -25.28
C LYS A 974 5.83 14.02 -24.71
N ALA A 975 6.11 12.73 -24.93
CA ALA A 975 5.31 11.64 -24.38
C ALA A 975 5.53 11.43 -22.87
N GLU A 976 6.73 11.70 -22.36
CA GLU A 976 7.12 11.46 -20.95
C GLU A 976 7.10 12.71 -20.06
N ALA A 977 6.99 13.90 -20.65
CA ALA A 977 6.47 15.07 -19.96
C ALA A 977 5.16 14.71 -19.23
N ARG A 978 4.96 15.25 -18.03
CA ARG A 978 3.61 15.39 -17.49
C ARG A 978 2.84 16.11 -18.58
N LYS A 979 1.68 15.58 -18.97
CA LYS A 979 0.72 16.39 -19.72
C LYS A 979 0.58 17.65 -18.90
N THR A 980 1.00 18.79 -19.47
CA THR A 980 0.71 20.08 -18.85
C THR A 980 -0.78 20.01 -18.58
N LYS A 981 -1.18 20.06 -17.29
CA LYS A 981 -2.53 20.52 -17.02
C LYS A 981 -2.54 21.86 -17.74
N VAL A 982 -3.30 21.94 -18.82
CA VAL A 982 -3.50 23.19 -19.52
C VAL A 982 -4.29 24.03 -18.52
N GLN A 983 -3.58 24.66 -17.59
CA GLN A 983 -3.94 25.99 -17.19
C GLN A 983 -4.11 26.70 -18.53
N PRO A 984 -5.35 27.06 -18.91
CA PRO A 984 -5.53 27.83 -20.12
C PRO A 984 -4.59 29.02 -19.99
N LEU A 985 -3.83 29.30 -21.05
CA LEU A 985 -2.99 30.49 -21.12
C LEU A 985 -3.83 31.65 -20.58
N CYS A 986 -3.50 32.15 -19.38
CA CYS A 986 -4.33 33.13 -18.71
C CYS A 986 -4.18 34.41 -19.51
N THR A 987 -5.11 34.64 -20.44
CA THR A 987 -5.21 35.82 -21.31
C THR A 987 -5.65 37.04 -20.51
N ALA A 988 -4.94 37.31 -19.42
CA ALA A 988 -5.24 38.28 -18.38
C ALA A 988 -6.74 38.28 -18.02
N THR A 989 -7.29 37.11 -17.65
CA THR A 989 -8.67 37.04 -17.17
C THR A 989 -8.77 37.77 -15.85
N PHE A 990 -9.41 38.94 -15.88
CA PHE A 990 -9.60 39.82 -14.74
C PHE A 990 -10.16 39.06 -13.53
N GLN A 991 -9.36 38.93 -12.46
CA GLN A 991 -9.79 38.27 -11.23
C GLN A 991 -10.64 39.24 -10.41
N PRO A 992 -11.84 38.82 -9.96
CA PRO A 992 -12.70 39.66 -9.15
C PRO A 992 -12.23 39.65 -7.69
N VAL A 993 -12.49 40.74 -6.97
CA VAL A 993 -12.11 40.93 -5.56
C VAL A 993 -12.76 39.88 -4.64
N ILE A 994 -13.90 39.31 -5.06
CA ILE A 994 -14.55 38.18 -4.40
C ILE A 994 -15.25 37.33 -5.45
N ASN A 995 -15.41 36.02 -5.23
CA ASN A 995 -16.12 35.15 -6.18
C ASN A 995 -17.65 35.27 -6.02
N ALA A 996 -18.35 35.58 -7.11
CA ALA A 996 -19.81 35.68 -7.13
C ALA A 996 -20.51 34.37 -6.75
N SER A 997 -19.90 33.20 -7.02
CA SER A 997 -20.54 31.89 -6.76
C SER A 997 -20.78 31.61 -5.28
N TYR A 998 -20.12 32.33 -4.36
CA TYR A 998 -20.35 32.23 -2.92
C TYR A 998 -21.66 32.87 -2.46
N PHE A 999 -22.41 33.52 -3.37
CA PHE A 999 -23.61 34.29 -3.04
C PHE A 999 -24.84 33.73 -3.77
N SER A 1000 -25.92 33.54 -3.01
CA SER A 1000 -27.25 33.18 -3.50
C SER A 1000 -28.20 34.37 -3.66
N SER A 1001 -27.78 35.57 -3.22
CA SER A 1001 -28.56 36.80 -3.27
C SER A 1001 -27.76 37.94 -3.92
N TYR A 1002 -28.39 38.59 -4.90
CA TYR A 1002 -27.86 39.76 -5.61
C TYR A 1002 -27.55 40.93 -4.67
N THR A 1003 -28.48 41.29 -3.79
CA THR A 1003 -28.31 42.42 -2.87
C THR A 1003 -27.21 42.16 -1.82
N ARG A 1004 -27.06 40.91 -1.36
CA ARG A 1004 -25.97 40.53 -0.45
C ARG A 1004 -24.61 40.60 -1.14
N LEU A 1005 -24.51 40.16 -2.40
CA LEU A 1005 -23.28 40.26 -3.20
C LEU A 1005 -22.87 41.73 -3.38
N LEU A 1006 -23.80 42.61 -3.75
CA LEU A 1006 -23.51 44.04 -3.89
C LEU A 1006 -23.08 44.68 -2.57
N ARG A 1007 -23.81 44.47 -1.46
CA ARG A 1007 -23.46 45.06 -0.16
C ARG A 1007 -22.10 44.57 0.35
N VAL A 1008 -21.76 43.29 0.20
CA VAL A 1008 -20.43 42.79 0.59
C VAL A 1008 -19.34 43.36 -0.31
N THR A 1009 -19.58 43.47 -1.62
CA THR A 1009 -18.63 44.08 -2.56
C THR A 1009 -18.41 45.56 -2.23
N ALA A 1010 -19.47 46.31 -1.93
CA ALA A 1010 -19.40 47.70 -1.51
C ALA A 1010 -18.59 47.89 -0.21
N TRP A 1011 -18.78 47.02 0.79
CA TRP A 1011 -17.96 47.01 2.00
C TRP A 1011 -16.47 46.76 1.71
N ILE A 1012 -16.13 45.84 0.81
CA ILE A 1012 -14.73 45.58 0.45
C ILE A 1012 -14.12 46.77 -0.31
N LEU A 1013 -14.88 47.37 -1.25
CA LEU A 1013 -14.43 48.57 -1.97
C LEU A 1013 -14.23 49.76 -1.01
N ARG A 1014 -15.13 49.95 -0.03
CA ARG A 1014 -14.97 50.95 1.03
C ARG A 1014 -13.76 50.66 1.90
N PHE A 1015 -13.52 49.41 2.29
CA PHE A 1015 -12.32 49.02 3.06
C PHE A 1015 -11.05 49.38 2.29
N LEU A 1016 -10.96 49.01 0.99
CA LEU A 1016 -9.84 49.37 0.12
C LEU A 1016 -9.65 50.89 -0.02
N ASN A 1017 -10.73 51.66 -0.01
CA ASN A 1017 -10.67 53.13 -0.01
C ASN A 1017 -10.20 53.70 1.35
N ASN A 1018 -10.72 53.19 2.47
CA ASN A 1018 -10.32 53.58 3.83
C ASN A 1018 -8.85 53.22 4.16
N CYS A 1019 -8.28 52.23 3.47
CA CYS A 1019 -6.85 51.92 3.52
C CYS A 1019 -5.97 52.91 2.72
N LYS A 1020 -6.53 53.63 1.74
CA LYS A 1020 -5.80 54.56 0.85
C LYS A 1020 -6.04 56.04 1.17
N SER A 1021 -7.18 56.37 1.78
CA SER A 1021 -7.59 57.73 2.13
C SER A 1021 -7.33 58.07 3.60
N LYS A 1022 -6.98 59.32 3.89
CA LYS A 1022 -6.95 59.87 5.26
C LYS A 1022 -8.36 60.08 5.84
N HIS A 1023 -9.35 60.35 4.98
CA HIS A 1023 -10.76 60.46 5.39
C HIS A 1023 -11.41 59.08 5.29
N ARG A 1024 -11.70 58.48 6.46
CA ARG A 1024 -12.29 57.14 6.59
C ARG A 1024 -13.79 57.23 6.83
N LEU A 1025 -14.58 56.46 6.08
CA LEU A 1025 -16.02 56.38 6.22
C LEU A 1025 -16.43 55.20 7.10
N PHE A 1026 -17.21 55.47 8.15
CA PHE A 1026 -17.66 54.48 9.16
C PHE A 1026 -19.18 54.32 9.27
N GLN A 1027 -19.96 55.14 8.56
CA GLN A 1027 -21.44 55.12 8.55
C GLN A 1027 -22.01 53.90 7.81
N GLU A 1028 -23.33 53.80 7.63
CA GLU A 1028 -23.92 52.75 6.78
C GLU A 1028 -23.52 52.87 5.29
N LEU A 1029 -23.79 51.85 4.48
CA LEU A 1029 -23.53 51.90 3.03
C LEU A 1029 -24.48 52.89 2.35
N THR A 1030 -23.92 53.81 1.57
CA THR A 1030 -24.69 54.74 0.73
C THR A 1030 -25.21 54.05 -0.53
N SER A 1031 -26.23 54.64 -1.18
CA SER A 1031 -26.75 54.13 -2.45
C SER A 1031 -25.64 54.09 -3.52
N ASP A 1032 -24.87 55.17 -3.64
CA ASP A 1032 -23.75 55.33 -4.55
C ASP A 1032 -22.69 54.22 -4.45
N GLU A 1033 -22.43 53.70 -3.25
CA GLU A 1033 -21.48 52.59 -3.06
C GLU A 1033 -22.04 51.25 -3.51
N ILE A 1034 -23.37 51.06 -3.40
CA ILE A 1034 -24.07 49.89 -3.93
C ILE A 1034 -24.13 49.97 -5.47
N GLU A 1035 -24.30 51.17 -6.04
CA GLU A 1035 -24.22 51.39 -7.49
C GLU A 1035 -22.79 51.18 -8.02
N LYS A 1036 -21.76 51.73 -7.37
CA LYS A 1036 -20.36 51.46 -7.71
C LYS A 1036 -20.00 49.98 -7.62
N ALA A 1037 -20.57 49.24 -6.65
CA ALA A 1037 -20.41 47.79 -6.56
C ALA A 1037 -21.12 47.04 -7.70
N LYS A 1038 -22.28 47.52 -8.16
CA LYS A 1038 -23.01 46.98 -9.32
C LYS A 1038 -22.23 47.21 -10.61
N ASP A 1039 -21.72 48.41 -10.84
CA ASP A 1039 -20.94 48.75 -12.04
C ASP A 1039 -19.61 48.00 -12.06
N TYR A 1040 -18.94 47.88 -10.91
CA TYR A 1040 -17.79 46.98 -10.75
C TYR A 1040 -18.10 45.55 -11.24
N TRP A 1041 -19.25 44.98 -10.84
CA TRP A 1041 -19.64 43.64 -11.27
C TRP A 1041 -20.01 43.55 -12.76
N ILE A 1042 -20.58 44.59 -13.35
CA ILE A 1042 -20.82 44.67 -14.79
C ILE A 1042 -19.48 44.64 -15.55
N LEU A 1043 -18.51 45.46 -15.11
CA LEU A 1043 -17.15 45.47 -15.66
C LEU A 1043 -16.42 44.13 -15.48
N VAL A 1044 -16.60 43.43 -14.34
CA VAL A 1044 -16.07 42.07 -14.13
C VAL A 1044 -16.61 41.11 -15.18
N VAL A 1045 -17.94 41.06 -15.37
CA VAL A 1045 -18.57 40.16 -16.36
C VAL A 1045 -18.07 40.48 -17.76
N GLN A 1046 -17.99 41.75 -18.13
CA GLN A 1046 -17.51 42.15 -19.44
C GLN A 1046 -16.03 41.78 -19.66
N LYS A 1047 -15.15 42.05 -18.69
CA LYS A 1047 -13.72 41.70 -18.76
C LYS A 1047 -13.44 40.20 -18.69
N GLN A 1048 -14.36 39.39 -18.17
CA GLN A 1048 -14.23 37.93 -18.15
C GLN A 1048 -14.83 37.25 -19.38
N CYS A 1049 -15.98 37.73 -19.88
CA CYS A 1049 -16.71 37.09 -20.97
C CYS A 1049 -16.36 37.64 -22.36
N PHE A 1050 -15.84 38.87 -22.47
CA PHE A 1050 -15.56 39.59 -23.73
C PHE A 1050 -14.15 40.20 -23.77
N SER A 1051 -13.18 39.55 -23.12
CA SER A 1051 -11.81 40.07 -22.93
C SER A 1051 -11.05 40.33 -24.25
N VAL A 1052 -11.34 39.56 -25.30
CA VAL A 1052 -10.72 39.69 -26.62
C VAL A 1052 -11.34 40.85 -27.38
N GLU A 1053 -12.67 40.97 -27.34
CA GLU A 1053 -13.42 42.04 -27.98
C GLU A 1053 -13.12 43.42 -27.36
N ILE A 1054 -13.03 43.50 -26.02
CA ILE A 1054 -12.66 44.74 -25.33
C ILE A 1054 -11.26 45.20 -25.78
N LYS A 1055 -10.26 44.30 -25.78
CA LYS A 1055 -8.89 44.62 -26.24
C LYS A 1055 -8.79 45.01 -27.72
N ALA A 1056 -9.69 44.51 -28.56
CA ALA A 1056 -9.77 44.92 -29.96
C ALA A 1056 -10.36 46.34 -30.08
N LEU A 1057 -11.44 46.64 -29.36
CA LEU A 1057 -12.08 47.95 -29.34
C LEU A 1057 -11.21 49.04 -28.68
N GLU A 1058 -10.51 48.71 -27.59
CA GLU A 1058 -9.50 49.59 -26.94
C GLU A 1058 -8.37 49.99 -27.90
N LYS A 1059 -8.07 49.15 -28.90
CA LYS A 1059 -7.04 49.37 -29.93
C LYS A 1059 -7.60 49.82 -31.27
N SER A 1060 -8.89 50.15 -31.34
CA SER A 1060 -9.61 50.51 -32.58
C SER A 1060 -9.45 49.51 -33.74
N MET A 1061 -9.25 48.23 -33.41
CA MET A 1061 -9.11 47.14 -34.39
C MET A 1061 -10.47 46.47 -34.68
N PRO A 1062 -10.68 45.94 -35.90
CA PRO A 1062 -11.89 45.18 -36.22
C PRO A 1062 -12.02 43.94 -35.34
N LEU A 1063 -13.25 43.63 -34.93
CA LEU A 1063 -13.54 42.49 -34.06
C LEU A 1063 -13.25 41.15 -34.76
N PRO A 1064 -12.77 40.12 -34.04
CA PRO A 1064 -12.49 38.82 -34.64
C PRO A 1064 -13.73 38.21 -35.29
N ALA A 1065 -13.57 37.62 -36.49
CA ALA A 1065 -14.68 37.03 -37.27
C ALA A 1065 -15.45 35.92 -36.54
N LYS A 1066 -14.85 35.30 -35.50
CA LYS A 1066 -15.49 34.28 -34.64
C LYS A 1066 -16.14 34.84 -33.36
N SER A 1067 -16.13 36.16 -33.15
CA SER A 1067 -16.72 36.79 -31.96
C SER A 1067 -18.23 36.56 -31.90
N LYS A 1068 -18.73 36.23 -30.70
CA LYS A 1068 -20.17 36.07 -30.43
C LYS A 1068 -20.95 37.38 -30.59
N ILE A 1069 -20.27 38.54 -30.53
CA ILE A 1069 -20.91 39.86 -30.45
C ILE A 1069 -20.63 40.78 -31.64
N ALA A 1070 -19.75 40.42 -32.56
CA ALA A 1070 -19.44 41.21 -33.76
C ALA A 1070 -20.70 41.65 -34.55
N ARG A 1071 -21.74 40.81 -34.59
CA ARG A 1071 -23.02 41.10 -35.28
C ARG A 1071 -23.89 42.18 -34.61
N PHE A 1072 -23.52 42.66 -33.41
CA PHE A 1072 -24.24 43.70 -32.65
C PHE A 1072 -23.52 45.07 -32.69
N ASN A 1073 -22.50 45.23 -33.55
CA ASN A 1073 -21.69 46.45 -33.67
C ASN A 1073 -21.31 47.08 -32.30
N PRO A 1074 -20.72 46.31 -31.36
CA PRO A 1074 -20.54 46.77 -29.99
C PRO A 1074 -19.42 47.81 -29.91
N PHE A 1075 -19.59 48.79 -29.01
CA PHE A 1075 -18.61 49.85 -28.78
C PHE A 1075 -18.36 50.04 -27.28
N LEU A 1076 -17.24 50.70 -26.96
CA LEU A 1076 -16.89 51.07 -25.59
C LEU A 1076 -17.33 52.50 -25.31
N GLN A 1077 -18.02 52.70 -24.19
CA GLN A 1077 -18.38 54.02 -23.65
C GLN A 1077 -18.16 53.96 -22.14
N GLU A 1078 -17.37 54.90 -21.59
CA GLU A 1078 -17.09 54.97 -20.14
C GLU A 1078 -16.59 53.63 -19.56
N ASN A 1079 -15.65 52.98 -20.27
CA ASN A 1079 -15.10 51.65 -19.99
C ASN A 1079 -16.10 50.47 -20.04
N HIS A 1080 -17.36 50.71 -20.39
CA HIS A 1080 -18.39 49.69 -20.51
C HIS A 1080 -18.67 49.30 -21.95
N LEU A 1081 -18.87 48.00 -22.18
CA LEU A 1081 -19.25 47.44 -23.48
C LEU A 1081 -20.76 47.59 -23.71
N ARG A 1082 -21.13 48.39 -24.71
CA ARG A 1082 -22.54 48.68 -25.09
C ARG A 1082 -22.86 48.16 -26.48
N LEU A 1083 -24.15 47.91 -26.73
CA LEU A 1083 -24.66 47.45 -28.01
C LEU A 1083 -24.83 48.61 -29.01
N GLY A 1084 -24.31 48.44 -30.23
CA GLY A 1084 -24.57 49.33 -31.36
C GLY A 1084 -26.01 49.18 -31.84
N GLY A 1085 -26.79 50.25 -31.69
CA GLY A 1085 -28.25 50.21 -31.77
C GLY A 1085 -28.82 50.72 -33.10
N ARG A 1086 -29.95 50.14 -33.51
CA ARG A 1086 -30.84 50.69 -34.57
C ARG A 1086 -31.83 51.73 -34.04
N LEU A 1087 -31.84 51.95 -32.72
CA LEU A 1087 -32.75 52.85 -32.00
C LEU A 1087 -32.22 54.30 -31.88
N GLN A 1088 -31.22 54.67 -32.69
CA GLN A 1088 -30.59 55.99 -32.65
C GLN A 1088 -31.60 57.15 -32.75
N PHE A 1089 -32.66 56.98 -33.55
CA PHE A 1089 -33.73 57.97 -33.75
C PHE A 1089 -34.93 57.83 -32.79
N ALA A 1090 -34.96 56.82 -31.91
CA ALA A 1090 -36.08 56.65 -30.98
C ALA A 1090 -36.02 57.70 -29.84
N GLN A 1091 -37.19 58.15 -29.35
CA GLN A 1091 -37.29 59.02 -28.16
C GLN A 1091 -37.24 58.19 -26.87
N VAL A 1092 -36.12 57.49 -26.66
CA VAL A 1092 -35.84 56.67 -25.46
C VAL A 1092 -34.49 57.07 -24.86
N THR A 1093 -34.23 56.69 -23.60
CA THR A 1093 -33.01 57.10 -22.90
C THR A 1093 -31.74 56.54 -23.57
N SER A 1094 -30.59 57.20 -23.37
CA SER A 1094 -29.33 56.71 -23.95
C SER A 1094 -28.95 55.30 -23.49
N GLY A 1095 -29.39 54.89 -22.30
CA GLY A 1095 -29.21 53.51 -21.79
C GLY A 1095 -30.04 52.49 -22.56
N GLU A 1096 -31.26 52.85 -22.97
CA GLU A 1096 -32.16 52.01 -23.77
C GLU A 1096 -31.77 51.96 -25.25
N LYS A 1097 -31.19 53.05 -25.79
CA LYS A 1097 -30.58 53.06 -27.14
C LYS A 1097 -29.37 52.13 -27.21
N HIS A 1098 -28.55 52.13 -26.16
CA HIS A 1098 -27.26 51.44 -26.09
C HIS A 1098 -27.10 50.61 -24.80
N PRO A 1099 -27.87 49.52 -24.66
CA PRO A 1099 -27.88 48.70 -23.45
C PRO A 1099 -26.55 47.98 -23.23
N LEU A 1100 -26.24 47.70 -21.97
CA LEU A 1100 -24.99 47.07 -21.52
C LEU A 1100 -24.93 45.59 -21.90
N LEU A 1101 -23.86 45.15 -22.56
CA LEU A 1101 -23.71 43.76 -23.00
C LEU A 1101 -23.27 42.84 -21.85
N LEU A 1102 -23.99 41.72 -21.65
CA LEU A 1102 -23.73 40.72 -20.61
C LEU A 1102 -23.91 39.28 -21.15
N ASP A 1103 -23.13 38.32 -20.65
CA ASP A 1103 -23.32 36.89 -20.96
C ASP A 1103 -24.22 36.22 -19.91
N GLY A 1104 -25.33 35.62 -20.36
CA GLY A 1104 -26.30 34.92 -19.51
C GLY A 1104 -25.79 33.62 -18.86
N SER A 1105 -24.56 33.18 -19.14
CA SER A 1105 -23.94 32.08 -18.39
C SER A 1105 -23.37 32.50 -17.03
N HIS A 1106 -22.93 33.75 -16.87
CA HIS A 1106 -22.20 34.18 -15.67
C HIS A 1106 -23.08 34.28 -14.41
N HIS A 1107 -22.58 33.82 -13.26
CA HIS A 1107 -23.37 33.70 -12.01
C HIS A 1107 -23.96 35.03 -11.53
N PHE A 1108 -23.22 36.15 -11.61
CA PHE A 1108 -23.77 37.49 -11.31
C PHE A 1108 -25.01 37.82 -12.14
N VAL A 1109 -25.03 37.46 -13.43
CA VAL A 1109 -26.16 37.70 -14.33
C VAL A 1109 -27.34 36.80 -13.97
N GLN A 1110 -27.08 35.56 -13.52
CA GLN A 1110 -28.12 34.67 -12.99
C GLN A 1110 -28.74 35.23 -11.69
N LEU A 1111 -27.93 35.80 -10.79
CA LEU A 1111 -28.40 36.49 -9.58
C LEU A 1111 -29.23 37.75 -9.91
N LEU A 1112 -28.78 38.55 -10.88
CA LEU A 1112 -29.52 39.72 -11.39
C LEU A 1112 -30.88 39.29 -11.95
N ILE A 1113 -30.92 38.30 -12.85
CA ILE A 1113 -32.17 37.75 -13.40
C ILE A 1113 -33.09 37.25 -12.28
N ARG A 1114 -32.55 36.53 -11.28
CA ARG A 1114 -33.33 36.01 -10.15
C ARG A 1114 -33.90 37.14 -9.30
N HIS A 1115 -33.12 38.19 -9.05
CA HIS A 1115 -33.57 39.38 -8.33
C HIS A 1115 -34.67 40.13 -9.08
N THR A 1116 -34.50 40.40 -10.38
CA THR A 1116 -35.53 41.03 -11.21
C THR A 1116 -36.81 40.18 -11.27
N HIS A 1117 -36.70 38.86 -11.41
CA HIS A 1117 -37.86 37.95 -11.43
C HIS A 1117 -38.63 37.93 -10.09
N VAL A 1118 -37.94 37.98 -8.95
CA VAL A 1118 -38.57 38.07 -7.62
C VAL A 1118 -39.19 39.46 -7.41
N ARG A 1119 -38.49 40.54 -7.80
CA ARG A 1119 -38.98 41.94 -7.73
C ARG A 1119 -40.23 42.15 -8.58
N LEU A 1120 -40.31 41.50 -9.74
CA LEU A 1120 -41.50 41.47 -10.61
C LEU A 1120 -42.51 40.37 -10.21
N HIS A 1121 -42.62 40.04 -8.92
CA HIS A 1121 -43.61 39.10 -8.37
C HIS A 1121 -43.79 37.80 -9.17
N HIS A 1122 -42.67 37.18 -9.56
CA HIS A 1122 -42.63 35.91 -10.29
C HIS A 1122 -43.26 35.89 -11.70
N LEU A 1123 -43.43 37.07 -12.33
CA LEU A 1123 -43.95 37.19 -13.69
C LEU A 1123 -43.12 36.44 -14.75
N GLY A 1124 -43.77 36.15 -15.88
CA GLY A 1124 -43.26 35.26 -16.92
C GLY A 1124 -42.06 35.79 -17.72
N VAL A 1125 -41.39 34.87 -18.43
CA VAL A 1125 -40.14 35.10 -19.19
C VAL A 1125 -40.18 36.35 -20.09
N ARG A 1126 -41.32 36.65 -20.74
CA ARG A 1126 -41.49 37.82 -21.62
C ARG A 1126 -41.33 39.15 -20.85
N ILE A 1127 -41.94 39.26 -19.68
CA ILE A 1127 -41.96 40.51 -18.89
C ILE A 1127 -40.58 40.74 -18.26
N VAL A 1128 -40.00 39.70 -17.64
CA VAL A 1128 -38.63 39.76 -17.07
C VAL A 1128 -37.60 40.12 -18.15
N LEU A 1129 -37.75 39.63 -19.38
CA LEU A 1129 -36.88 40.00 -20.50
C LEU A 1129 -37.08 41.45 -20.96
N SER A 1130 -38.29 41.99 -20.87
CA SER A 1130 -38.58 43.39 -21.23
C SER A 1130 -37.90 44.34 -20.25
N GLU A 1131 -38.10 44.12 -18.96
CA GLU A 1131 -37.48 44.90 -17.87
C GLU A 1131 -35.95 44.88 -17.94
N LEU A 1132 -35.36 43.69 -18.15
CA LEU A 1132 -33.91 43.58 -18.27
C LEU A 1132 -33.37 44.31 -19.51
N ARG A 1133 -34.15 44.42 -20.59
CA ARG A 1133 -33.73 45.07 -21.84
C ARG A 1133 -33.66 46.58 -21.78
N SER A 1134 -34.36 47.24 -20.85
CA SER A 1134 -34.22 48.69 -20.66
C SER A 1134 -32.80 49.10 -20.24
N ASN A 1135 -32.01 48.17 -19.68
CA ASN A 1135 -30.65 48.45 -19.20
C ASN A 1135 -29.57 47.49 -19.74
N TYR A 1136 -29.93 46.24 -20.06
CA TYR A 1136 -28.97 45.17 -20.36
C TYR A 1136 -29.35 44.33 -21.59
N TRP A 1137 -28.38 44.09 -22.47
CA TRP A 1137 -28.50 43.12 -23.54
C TRP A 1137 -27.81 41.81 -23.16
N ILE A 1138 -28.59 40.89 -22.58
CA ILE A 1138 -28.10 39.58 -22.15
C ILE A 1138 -28.10 38.61 -23.34
N LEU A 1139 -26.91 38.09 -23.69
CA LEU A 1139 -26.76 37.06 -24.72
C LEU A 1139 -27.54 35.80 -24.35
N ARG A 1140 -28.36 35.29 -25.29
CA ARG A 1140 -29.30 34.18 -25.05
C ARG A 1140 -30.20 34.43 -23.82
N GLY A 1141 -30.65 35.68 -23.66
CA GLY A 1141 -31.41 36.13 -22.49
C GLY A 1141 -32.70 35.34 -22.24
N ARG A 1142 -33.42 34.90 -23.29
CA ARG A 1142 -34.62 34.06 -23.13
C ARG A 1142 -34.29 32.72 -22.48
N GLU A 1143 -33.20 32.08 -22.90
CA GLU A 1143 -32.72 30.80 -22.40
C GLU A 1143 -32.19 30.94 -20.97
N ALA A 1144 -31.43 32.01 -20.68
CA ALA A 1144 -30.93 32.33 -19.35
C ALA A 1144 -32.08 32.57 -18.35
N ILE A 1145 -33.09 33.37 -18.73
CA ILE A 1145 -34.27 33.63 -17.89
C ILE A 1145 -35.10 32.36 -17.68
N LYS A 1146 -35.34 31.56 -18.74
CA LYS A 1146 -36.01 30.25 -18.59
C LYS A 1146 -35.31 29.35 -17.56
N ARG A 1147 -33.97 29.27 -17.61
CA ARG A 1147 -33.17 28.47 -16.66
C ARG A 1147 -33.36 28.94 -15.22
N VAL A 1148 -33.28 30.24 -14.97
CA VAL A 1148 -33.45 30.81 -13.62
C VAL A 1148 -34.88 30.62 -13.09
N ILE A 1149 -35.90 30.81 -13.93
CA ILE A 1149 -37.31 30.63 -13.54
C ILE A 1149 -37.64 29.14 -13.29
N HIS A 1150 -37.08 28.21 -14.05
CA HIS A 1150 -37.24 26.77 -13.77
C HIS A 1150 -36.53 26.34 -12.46
N GLY A 1151 -35.44 27.05 -12.10
CA GLY A 1151 -34.79 27.00 -10.79
C GLY A 1151 -35.50 27.74 -9.64
N CYS A 1152 -36.69 28.31 -9.88
CA CYS A 1152 -37.46 29.05 -8.88
C CYS A 1152 -38.52 28.15 -8.23
N LEU A 1153 -38.45 27.97 -6.91
CA LEU A 1153 -39.36 27.08 -6.17
C LEU A 1153 -40.84 27.55 -6.24
N PRO A 1154 -41.20 28.83 -5.96
CA PRO A 1154 -42.57 29.32 -6.17
C PRO A 1154 -43.13 29.04 -7.57
N CYS A 1155 -42.35 29.29 -8.63
CA CYS A 1155 -42.80 29.03 -10.01
C CYS A 1155 -42.90 27.54 -10.35
N ARG A 1156 -42.14 26.68 -9.66
CA ARG A 1156 -42.23 25.22 -9.82
C ARG A 1156 -43.45 24.66 -9.10
N LEU A 1157 -43.74 25.12 -7.89
CA LEU A 1157 -44.93 24.76 -7.12
C LEU A 1157 -46.21 25.24 -7.84
N SER A 1158 -46.24 26.49 -8.31
CA SER A 1158 -47.35 27.04 -9.10
C SER A 1158 -47.61 26.30 -10.42
N LYS A 1159 -46.63 25.53 -10.93
CA LYS A 1159 -46.74 24.73 -12.16
C LYS A 1159 -46.75 23.22 -11.91
N ALA A 1160 -46.78 22.78 -10.66
CA ALA A 1160 -46.91 21.37 -10.35
C ALA A 1160 -48.30 20.89 -10.84
N PRO A 1161 -48.41 19.69 -11.43
CA PRO A 1161 -49.71 19.11 -11.73
C PRO A 1161 -50.49 18.97 -10.41
N ARG A 1162 -51.74 19.46 -10.39
CA ARG A 1162 -52.64 19.25 -9.25
C ARG A 1162 -52.95 17.77 -9.16
N GLY A 1163 -53.01 17.23 -7.94
CA GLY A 1163 -53.42 15.85 -7.73
C GLY A 1163 -54.86 15.63 -8.21
N THR A 1164 -55.07 14.60 -9.02
CA THR A 1164 -56.41 14.18 -9.46
C THR A 1164 -57.09 13.43 -8.33
N GLN A 1165 -58.02 14.09 -7.64
CA GLN A 1165 -58.91 13.43 -6.69
C GLN A 1165 -59.92 12.58 -7.46
N ILE A 1166 -60.21 11.37 -6.98
CA ILE A 1166 -61.34 10.59 -7.49
C ILE A 1166 -62.61 11.30 -7.00
N GLU A 1167 -63.41 11.82 -7.93
CA GLU A 1167 -64.65 12.52 -7.59
C GLU A 1167 -65.63 11.53 -6.94
N ALA A 1168 -66.09 11.85 -5.73
CA ALA A 1168 -67.16 11.10 -5.09
C ALA A 1168 -68.46 11.29 -5.88
N PRO A 1169 -69.36 10.29 -5.91
CA PRO A 1169 -70.69 10.45 -6.52
C PRO A 1169 -71.39 11.70 -5.97
N LEU A 1170 -71.94 12.52 -6.85
CA LEU A 1170 -72.66 13.72 -6.43
C LEU A 1170 -73.85 13.31 -5.53
N PRO A 1171 -73.99 13.88 -4.32
CA PRO A 1171 -75.12 13.57 -3.45
C PRO A 1171 -76.44 13.95 -4.13
N ALA A 1172 -77.52 13.24 -3.80
CA ALA A 1172 -78.83 13.38 -4.45
C ALA A 1172 -79.31 14.85 -4.49
N ASP A 1173 -79.03 15.61 -3.43
CA ASP A 1173 -79.42 17.02 -3.27
C ASP A 1173 -78.72 17.98 -4.27
N ARG A 1174 -77.70 17.52 -4.99
CA ARG A 1174 -77.04 18.26 -6.10
C ARG A 1174 -77.56 17.90 -7.48
N VAL A 1175 -78.29 16.80 -7.63
CA VAL A 1175 -78.75 16.28 -8.93
C VAL A 1175 -80.28 16.20 -9.05
N THR A 1176 -80.99 16.33 -7.94
CA THR A 1176 -82.46 16.38 -7.90
C THR A 1176 -82.93 17.83 -8.11
N PRO A 1177 -83.84 18.11 -9.06
CA PRO A 1177 -84.38 19.46 -9.23
C PRO A 1177 -85.14 19.92 -7.98
N CYS A 1178 -84.75 21.06 -7.42
CA CYS A 1178 -85.39 21.69 -6.27
C CYS A 1178 -85.37 23.22 -6.40
N ILE A 1179 -86.07 23.91 -5.49
CA ILE A 1179 -86.12 25.39 -5.46
C ILE A 1179 -84.72 25.94 -5.11
N PRO A 1180 -84.26 27.06 -5.72
CA PRO A 1180 -82.98 27.65 -5.37
C PRO A 1180 -82.81 27.88 -3.86
N PHE A 1181 -81.62 27.57 -3.34
CA PHE A 1181 -81.23 27.62 -1.93
C PHE A 1181 -81.95 26.65 -0.96
N SER A 1182 -82.82 25.74 -1.43
CA SER A 1182 -83.38 24.67 -0.58
C SER A 1182 -82.31 23.77 0.06
N THR A 1183 -81.17 23.60 -0.59
CA THR A 1183 -79.99 22.94 -0.01
C THR A 1183 -78.76 23.82 -0.24
N THR A 1184 -78.33 24.51 0.81
CA THR A 1184 -77.27 25.52 0.74
C THR A 1184 -75.99 25.04 1.42
N GLY A 1185 -74.88 25.01 0.69
CA GLY A 1185 -73.55 24.80 1.24
C GLY A 1185 -72.96 26.12 1.73
N ILE A 1186 -72.50 26.15 2.97
CA ILE A 1186 -71.87 27.33 3.60
C ILE A 1186 -70.37 27.12 3.62
N ASP A 1187 -69.60 28.12 3.18
CA ASP A 1187 -68.15 28.19 3.30
C ASP A 1187 -67.75 29.59 3.80
N PHE A 1188 -66.52 29.78 4.26
CA PHE A 1188 -66.04 31.08 4.79
C PHE A 1188 -64.72 31.50 4.16
N ALA A 1189 -64.70 32.68 3.53
CA ALA A 1189 -63.50 33.32 3.01
C ALA A 1189 -63.00 34.39 3.99
N GLY A 1190 -61.90 34.11 4.69
CA GLY A 1190 -61.28 35.03 5.66
C GLY A 1190 -60.14 34.38 6.46
N PRO A 1191 -59.64 35.04 7.52
CA PRO A 1191 -60.08 36.34 8.02
C PRO A 1191 -59.68 37.50 7.11
N LEU A 1192 -60.61 38.41 6.87
CA LEU A 1192 -60.34 39.77 6.43
C LEU A 1192 -60.16 40.64 7.67
N TYR A 1193 -59.15 41.51 7.63
CA TYR A 1193 -58.86 42.42 8.72
C TYR A 1193 -59.52 43.77 8.46
N VAL A 1194 -60.64 44.03 9.14
CA VAL A 1194 -61.43 45.25 9.00
C VAL A 1194 -60.99 46.24 10.06
N ARG A 1195 -60.70 47.47 9.64
CA ARG A 1195 -60.17 48.50 10.52
C ARG A 1195 -61.30 49.39 11.04
N ASN A 1196 -61.83 49.05 12.20
CA ASN A 1196 -62.65 49.98 12.97
C ASN A 1196 -61.79 51.11 13.55
N SER A 1197 -62.45 52.19 13.98
CA SER A 1197 -61.77 53.44 14.36
C SER A 1197 -60.85 53.34 15.59
N LYS A 1198 -60.84 52.20 16.30
CA LYS A 1198 -59.99 51.94 17.48
C LYS A 1198 -59.31 50.56 17.52
N SER A 1199 -59.69 49.61 16.66
CA SER A 1199 -59.15 48.24 16.63
C SER A 1199 -59.10 47.66 15.21
N LEU A 1200 -58.37 46.54 15.08
CA LEU A 1200 -58.21 45.79 13.84
C LEU A 1200 -58.89 44.43 14.05
N ASP A 1201 -60.16 44.36 13.66
CA ASP A 1201 -61.05 43.25 13.96
C ASP A 1201 -61.10 42.26 12.78
N THR A 1202 -61.49 41.01 13.03
CA THR A 1202 -61.50 39.95 12.01
C THR A 1202 -62.91 39.64 11.52
N ALA A 1203 -63.21 40.01 10.29
CA ALA A 1203 -64.44 39.64 9.59
C ALA A 1203 -64.19 38.45 8.64
N TYR A 1204 -65.25 37.71 8.31
CA TYR A 1204 -65.22 36.62 7.34
C TYR A 1204 -66.35 36.81 6.33
N ILE A 1205 -66.11 36.55 5.05
CA ILE A 1205 -67.20 36.49 4.07
C ILE A 1205 -67.80 35.09 4.14
N ALA A 1206 -69.04 35.00 4.62
CA ALA A 1206 -69.85 33.79 4.52
C ALA A 1206 -70.35 33.64 3.08
N LEU A 1207 -70.00 32.52 2.45
CA LEU A 1207 -70.35 32.17 1.08
C LEU A 1207 -71.44 31.11 1.11
N PHE A 1208 -72.65 31.50 0.75
CA PHE A 1208 -73.81 30.62 0.63
C PHE A 1208 -73.95 30.16 -0.82
N THR A 1209 -73.69 28.87 -1.06
CA THR A 1209 -73.78 28.25 -2.39
C THR A 1209 -75.02 27.39 -2.52
N CYS A 1210 -75.89 27.68 -3.48
CA CYS A 1210 -76.99 26.80 -3.82
C CYS A 1210 -76.46 25.50 -4.44
N SER A 1211 -76.78 24.34 -3.85
CA SER A 1211 -76.25 23.04 -4.28
C SER A 1211 -76.67 22.65 -5.70
N THR A 1212 -77.90 22.98 -6.08
CA THR A 1212 -78.53 22.67 -7.38
C THR A 1212 -78.13 23.65 -8.50
N THR A 1213 -78.37 24.95 -8.33
CA THR A 1213 -78.14 25.95 -9.39
C THR A 1213 -76.74 26.56 -9.41
N ARG A 1214 -75.92 26.32 -8.38
CA ARG A 1214 -74.63 26.99 -8.15
C ARG A 1214 -74.68 28.51 -8.01
N ALA A 1215 -75.88 29.08 -7.80
CA ALA A 1215 -76.01 30.47 -7.39
C ALA A 1215 -75.24 30.73 -6.08
N LEU A 1216 -74.50 31.84 -6.05
CA LEU A 1216 -73.69 32.27 -4.91
C LEU A 1216 -74.34 33.51 -4.28
N HIS A 1217 -74.47 33.51 -2.96
CA HIS A 1217 -74.80 34.67 -2.16
C HIS A 1217 -73.66 34.92 -1.15
N GLU A 1218 -73.13 36.13 -1.13
CA GLU A 1218 -72.00 36.52 -0.29
C GLU A 1218 -72.50 37.45 0.83
N HIS A 1219 -72.14 37.16 2.07
CA HIS A 1219 -72.51 37.98 3.23
C HIS A 1219 -71.29 38.24 4.10
N LEU A 1220 -71.04 39.49 4.47
CA LEU A 1220 -69.94 39.83 5.38
C LEU A 1220 -70.38 39.56 6.82
N TRP A 1221 -69.69 38.63 7.47
CA TRP A 1221 -69.88 38.28 8.87
C TRP A 1221 -68.77 38.93 9.71
N GLU A 1222 -69.11 40.02 10.38
CA GLU A 1222 -68.25 40.68 11.36
C GLU A 1222 -68.41 40.00 12.74
N ASN A 1223 -67.37 40.04 13.57
CA ASN A 1223 -67.20 39.18 14.74
C ASN A 1223 -66.93 40.00 16.02
#